data_AF-A0AAN8FTV9-F1
#
_entry.id   AF-A0AAN8FTV9-F1
#
_cell.length_a   1.000
_cell.length_b   1.000
_cell.length_c   1.000
_cell.angle_alpha   90.00
_cell.angle_beta   90.00
_cell.angle_gamma   90.00
#
_symmetry.space_group_name_H-M   'P 1'
#
loop_
_entity.id
_entity.type
_entity.pdbx_description
1 polymer ?
#
loop_
_entity_poly.entity_id
_entity_poly.type
_entity_poly.pdbx_seq_one_letter_code
_entity_poly.pdbx_strand_id
1 'polypeptide(L)'
;MVFSDASQVENCTYCYSLQCSVRIESISNVNRRGAVASKNATLIIGRNLAREIVLQVELGGVSGGRPAVASYSLVDCVIHRKSIAQGKGSIEVPSRKLVIQLSNCAPRKLNVFLKSLQAKLDIMRSERAQSAPGTHRTPLAVARKSYLRDLPSLHTVLSPLTVGEIRQVRKLRGIADSPLCHSPKPTPAEPSSTPKLSRKPLQKPSSAKKIATIQLSEEQRAVIRCVLQTSENVFFTGSAGTGKSVVLRRIIEMLPAATTFVTAATGVAACQLGGITLHSFAGIGVGRGSAEECLRTALSKENVVKQWKLCTHLVIDEISMVDAEFFTKIEFCEAWNRSIQKTIMLKCVHRQDDSRFVEVLQKIRVGKCSDDVCMALTETKANDFSAEGVVPTRLCTHTSDAQAVNTRCLEELEGESKLFEAEDSQFIPESLQGTVAKRLVLKVHAQVMLMKNVDLTRGLSNGSRGVVTKFSKKGFPVVKFFSTHEEIEVTPIRFAVRMPGHDEPACRRQLPLQLAWAISIHKSQGLTLDAVEVSLERVFAEGQSYVALSRARSLASLRVIAFDASVIRANKNVIRYYESIKDNADNEAEEENFIVRKRQRPKWPPKILRAMKFSDMAKKNYMCVNCMEPSTSLYQRYSEGVIRLSDCKGCGEVVDKYVEYDTMLVVIDLIIHNISAYRHLLYNMKIQSHIRLAVIFLFCDAYDKWISGRTGVYNIYDLEWIFYKSLLQSCIEMGTYIALIVLCEIALHSYRSERITTVIEGTIIGYYGNVAVVFSIIFRLSNEFSYRFVTQFFIFISHIQVQRTLFPELSTAINCVVVTCGVIASMASGFLCRYYLEY
;
A
#
# COMPACT_ATOMS: atom_id res chain seq x y z
N MET A 1 44.61 5.71 8.68
CA MET A 1 44.38 5.58 10.12
C MET A 1 42.89 5.62 10.55
N VAL A 2 41.90 5.21 9.73
CA VAL A 2 40.51 4.96 10.22
C VAL A 2 39.97 3.61 9.72
N PHE A 3 40.80 2.80 9.05
CA PHE A 3 40.43 1.45 8.60
C PHE A 3 41.61 0.48 8.80
N SER A 4 42.32 0.63 9.92
CA SER A 4 43.43 -0.23 10.32
C SER A 4 43.11 -1.15 11.50
N ASP A 5 42.06 -0.84 12.29
CA ASP A 5 41.67 -1.64 13.46
C ASP A 5 40.23 -2.15 13.37
N ALA A 6 40.05 -3.45 13.58
CA ALA A 6 38.74 -4.12 13.59
C ALA A 6 37.90 -3.80 14.85
N SER A 7 38.55 -3.30 15.92
CA SER A 7 37.90 -2.93 17.18
C SER A 7 37.16 -1.57 17.15
N GLN A 8 37.28 -0.79 16.07
CA GLN A 8 36.55 0.48 15.91
C GLN A 8 35.27 0.37 15.05
N VAL A 9 34.90 -0.84 14.61
CA VAL A 9 33.71 -1.05 13.77
C VAL A 9 32.41 -0.92 14.57
N GLU A 10 32.44 -1.11 15.89
CA GLU A 10 31.24 -1.09 16.74
C GLU A 10 30.74 0.31 17.14
N ASN A 11 31.50 1.38 16.91
CA ASN A 11 31.12 2.76 17.30
C ASN A 11 31.03 3.79 16.16
N CYS A 12 30.99 3.36 14.90
CA CYS A 12 30.76 4.29 13.78
C CYS A 12 29.26 4.63 13.64
N THR A 13 28.81 5.66 14.34
CA THR A 13 27.50 6.29 14.11
C THR A 13 27.44 6.84 12.68
N TYR A 14 26.66 6.18 11.81
CA TYR A 14 26.47 6.57 10.41
C TYR A 14 25.73 7.92 10.30
N CYS A 15 26.29 8.86 9.54
CA CYS A 15 25.73 10.21 9.37
C CYS A 15 25.18 10.35 7.94
N TYR A 16 23.86 10.18 7.75
CA TYR A 16 23.17 10.37 6.45
C TYR A 16 22.51 11.75 6.33
N SER A 17 22.35 12.43 7.46
CA SER A 17 22.02 13.84 7.55
C SER A 17 23.22 14.62 8.09
N LEU A 18 23.42 15.85 7.62
CA LEU A 18 24.45 16.74 8.13
C LEU A 18 23.89 18.15 8.25
N GLN A 19 23.86 18.67 9.47
CA GLN A 19 23.59 20.08 9.72
C GLN A 19 24.87 20.89 9.51
N CYS A 20 24.79 21.91 8.66
CA CYS A 20 25.95 22.72 8.30
C CYS A 20 25.56 24.07 7.68
N SER A 21 26.54 24.95 7.51
CA SER A 21 26.40 26.14 6.69
C SER A 21 26.78 25.80 5.25
N VAL A 22 25.85 26.01 4.31
CA VAL A 22 25.98 25.63 2.90
C VAL A 22 25.98 26.87 2.02
N ARG A 23 26.88 26.91 1.04
CA ARG A 23 26.90 27.90 -0.03
C ARG A 23 26.90 27.19 -1.38
N ILE A 24 25.92 27.48 -2.23
CA ILE A 24 25.72 26.87 -3.54
C ILE A 24 25.98 27.92 -4.62
N GLU A 25 26.92 27.66 -5.52
CA GLU A 25 27.33 28.55 -6.59
C GLU A 25 27.25 27.86 -7.96
N SER A 26 26.79 28.60 -8.98
CA SER A 26 26.84 28.17 -10.39
C SER A 26 28.18 28.59 -11.03
N ILE A 27 28.80 27.67 -11.77
CA ILE A 27 30.11 27.83 -12.43
C ILE A 27 29.98 28.57 -13.79
N SER A 28 28.78 29.06 -14.17
CA SER A 28 28.61 29.79 -15.42
C SER A 28 29.18 31.21 -15.36
N ASN A 29 30.21 31.50 -16.16
CA ASN A 29 30.83 32.83 -16.34
C ASN A 29 29.94 33.89 -17.02
N VAL A 30 28.61 33.70 -17.05
CA VAL A 30 27.67 34.63 -17.67
C VAL A 30 26.55 34.93 -16.67
N ASN A 31 26.52 36.18 -16.21
CA ASN A 31 25.57 36.78 -15.26
C ASN A 31 25.62 36.25 -13.81
N ARG A 32 26.18 37.09 -12.92
CA ARG A 32 26.11 37.00 -11.45
C ARG A 32 24.65 37.06 -10.95
N ARG A 33 23.90 35.96 -11.05
CA ARG A 33 22.63 35.79 -10.32
C ARG A 33 22.85 34.81 -9.16
N GLY A 34 22.94 35.39 -7.96
CA GLY A 34 22.64 34.82 -6.64
C GLY A 34 23.33 33.50 -6.23
N ALA A 35 24.47 33.59 -5.53
CA ALA A 35 24.91 32.48 -4.69
C ALA A 35 23.87 32.25 -3.57
N VAL A 36 23.36 31.02 -3.43
CA VAL A 36 22.42 30.68 -2.35
C VAL A 36 23.23 30.21 -1.14
N ALA A 37 23.21 31.00 -0.07
CA ALA A 37 23.91 30.67 1.17
C ALA A 37 22.91 30.56 2.33
N SER A 38 23.03 29.51 3.13
CA SER A 38 22.30 29.38 4.40
C SER A 38 23.26 28.99 5.52
N LYS A 39 23.11 29.65 6.66
CA LYS A 39 23.88 29.35 7.88
C LYS A 39 23.42 28.06 8.56
N ASN A 40 22.13 27.72 8.41
CA ASN A 40 21.50 26.54 9.01
C ASN A 40 20.83 25.71 7.90
N ALA A 41 21.58 24.81 7.28
CA ALA A 41 21.07 23.89 6.28
C ALA A 41 21.21 22.44 6.74
N THR A 42 20.20 21.62 6.43
CA THR A 42 20.26 20.16 6.63
C THR A 42 20.48 19.50 5.28
N LEU A 43 21.59 18.77 5.16
CA LEU A 43 21.90 17.94 4.00
C LEU A 43 21.45 16.51 4.25
N ILE A 44 20.74 15.90 3.31
CA ILE A 44 20.28 14.51 3.40
C ILE A 44 20.69 13.78 2.11
N ILE A 45 21.32 12.61 2.25
CA ILE A 45 21.69 11.77 1.11
C ILE A 45 20.63 10.66 0.93
N GLY A 46 20.07 10.54 -0.27
CA GLY A 46 19.12 9.49 -0.61
C GLY A 46 19.26 9.00 -2.05
N ARG A 47 18.26 8.24 -2.49
CA ARG A 47 18.11 7.80 -3.89
C ARG A 47 16.84 8.36 -4.49
N ASN A 48 16.89 8.71 -5.77
CA ASN A 48 15.68 8.97 -6.57
C ASN A 48 15.07 7.66 -7.08
N LEU A 49 13.91 7.77 -7.73
CA LEU A 49 13.19 6.65 -8.37
C LEU A 49 14.03 5.89 -9.43
N ALA A 50 15.02 6.56 -10.01
CA ALA A 50 16.00 5.99 -10.95
C ALA A 50 17.19 5.28 -10.24
N ARG A 51 17.16 5.16 -8.91
CA ARG A 51 18.25 4.64 -8.05
C ARG A 51 19.56 5.43 -8.11
N GLU A 52 19.53 6.66 -8.65
CA GLU A 52 20.67 7.55 -8.63
C GLU A 52 20.80 8.20 -7.25
N ILE A 53 22.05 8.41 -6.82
CA ILE A 53 22.33 9.09 -5.55
C ILE A 53 21.99 10.58 -5.70
N VAL A 54 21.17 11.10 -4.79
CA VAL A 54 20.72 12.49 -4.75
C VAL A 54 21.07 13.09 -3.39
N LEU A 55 21.47 14.36 -3.40
CA LEU A 55 21.67 15.18 -2.22
C LEU A 55 20.51 16.17 -2.11
N GLN A 56 19.71 16.03 -1.07
CA GLN A 56 18.69 16.99 -0.68
C GLN A 56 19.31 18.02 0.26
N VAL A 57 19.04 19.29 0.01
CA VAL A 57 19.49 20.44 0.79
C VAL A 57 18.24 21.17 1.27
N GLU A 58 18.04 21.18 2.58
CA GLU A 58 16.97 21.92 3.24
C GLU A 58 17.55 23.21 3.81
N LEU A 59 17.17 24.35 3.25
CA LEU A 59 17.62 25.65 3.71
C LEU A 59 16.72 26.10 4.86
N GLY A 60 17.28 26.29 6.05
CA GLY A 60 16.56 26.82 7.20
C GLY A 60 16.16 28.28 6.98
N GLY A 61 14.85 28.54 6.99
CA GLY A 61 14.24 29.87 6.94
C GLY A 61 13.76 30.31 8.31
N VAL A 62 13.90 31.61 8.57
CA VAL A 62 13.48 32.34 9.78
C VAL A 62 12.00 32.07 10.10
N SER A 63 11.68 32.00 11.40
CA SER A 63 10.35 31.83 12.02
C SER A 63 9.14 32.10 11.10
N GLY A 64 8.44 31.02 10.70
CA GLY A 64 7.07 31.09 10.17
C GLY A 64 6.81 30.60 8.73
N GLY A 65 7.81 30.18 7.95
CA GLY A 65 7.62 29.67 6.57
C GLY A 65 8.11 28.23 6.34
N ARG A 66 7.53 27.52 5.34
CA ARG A 66 8.02 26.19 4.90
C ARG A 66 9.49 26.28 4.44
N PRO A 67 10.39 25.37 4.87
CA PRO A 67 11.79 25.40 4.45
C PRO A 67 11.93 25.18 2.95
N ALA A 68 12.82 25.93 2.30
CA ALA A 68 13.12 25.75 0.89
C ALA A 68 13.98 24.49 0.69
N VAL A 69 13.43 23.48 0.02
CA VAL A 69 14.08 22.19 -0.21
C VAL A 69 14.54 22.09 -1.67
N ALA A 70 15.82 21.81 -1.88
CA ALA A 70 16.41 21.61 -3.21
C ALA A 70 17.08 20.23 -3.31
N SER A 71 16.92 19.54 -4.44
CA SER A 71 17.49 18.20 -4.67
C SER A 71 18.45 18.19 -5.87
N TYR A 72 19.66 17.67 -5.66
CA TYR A 72 20.74 17.62 -6.65
C TYR A 72 21.18 16.18 -6.92
N SER A 73 21.09 15.73 -8.18
CA SER A 73 21.64 14.42 -8.58
C SER A 73 23.17 14.44 -8.54
N LEU A 74 23.77 13.44 -7.91
CA LEU A 74 25.22 13.35 -7.64
C LEU A 74 25.93 12.34 -8.55
N VAL A 75 25.30 11.95 -9.67
CA VAL A 75 25.78 10.91 -10.59
C VAL A 75 27.23 11.11 -11.03
N ASP A 76 27.61 12.35 -11.33
CA ASP A 76 28.92 12.75 -11.83
C ASP A 76 29.68 13.67 -10.86
N CYS A 77 29.32 13.67 -9.56
CA CYS A 77 29.94 14.60 -8.62
C CYS A 77 31.41 14.26 -8.26
N VAL A 78 32.17 15.30 -7.89
CA VAL A 78 33.54 15.22 -7.38
C VAL A 78 33.56 15.78 -5.96
N ILE A 79 34.08 15.00 -5.01
CA ILE A 79 34.12 15.38 -3.59
C ILE A 79 35.54 15.83 -3.22
N HIS A 80 35.69 17.08 -2.79
CA HIS A 80 36.96 17.66 -2.37
C HIS A 80 37.09 17.69 -0.84
N ARG A 81 38.20 17.15 -0.32
CA ARG A 81 38.42 16.89 1.12
C ARG A 81 39.55 17.70 1.76
N LYS A 82 40.09 18.71 1.06
CA LYS A 82 41.35 19.40 1.42
C LYS A 82 41.33 20.14 2.78
N SER A 83 40.15 20.47 3.33
CA SER A 83 40.01 21.28 4.57
C SER A 83 39.12 20.65 5.64
N ILE A 84 38.98 19.32 5.68
CA ILE A 84 38.11 18.62 6.64
C ILE A 84 38.50 18.90 8.09
N ALA A 85 39.79 19.05 8.39
CA ALA A 85 40.28 19.36 9.75
C ALA A 85 39.75 20.70 10.28
N GLN A 86 39.41 21.63 9.39
CA GLN A 86 38.79 22.94 9.71
C GLN A 86 37.25 22.89 9.63
N GLY A 87 36.65 21.70 9.50
CA GLY A 87 35.19 21.54 9.36
C GLY A 87 34.63 22.02 8.02
N LYS A 88 35.45 22.06 6.96
CA LYS A 88 35.09 22.54 5.61
C LYS A 88 35.24 21.44 4.55
N GLY A 89 34.38 21.44 3.54
CA GLY A 89 34.43 20.53 2.39
C GLY A 89 33.68 21.08 1.18
N SER A 90 33.87 20.49 -0.01
CA SER A 90 33.08 20.88 -1.18
C SER A 90 32.71 19.71 -2.07
N ILE A 91 31.54 19.81 -2.71
CA ILE A 91 30.99 18.84 -3.66
C ILE A 91 30.74 19.60 -4.96
N GLU A 92 31.41 19.18 -6.02
CA GLU A 92 31.27 19.75 -7.36
C GLU A 92 30.41 18.80 -8.21
N VAL A 93 29.43 19.34 -8.94
CA VAL A 93 28.54 18.59 -9.83
C VAL A 93 28.69 19.17 -11.25
N PRO A 94 29.61 18.62 -12.07
CA PRO A 94 29.96 19.15 -13.38
C PRO A 94 28.77 19.24 -14.35
N SER A 95 27.91 18.21 -14.40
CA SER A 95 26.72 18.14 -15.27
C SER A 95 25.75 19.30 -15.08
N ARG A 96 25.71 19.87 -13.88
CA ARG A 96 24.87 21.02 -13.54
C ARG A 96 25.65 22.32 -13.42
N LYS A 97 26.97 22.30 -13.61
CA LYS A 97 27.87 23.43 -13.38
C LYS A 97 27.67 24.01 -11.97
N LEU A 98 27.62 23.17 -10.93
CA LEU A 98 27.35 23.59 -9.55
C LEU A 98 28.50 23.23 -8.61
N VAL A 99 28.81 24.12 -7.67
CA VAL A 99 29.69 23.85 -6.51
C VAL A 99 28.91 24.07 -5.22
N ILE A 100 28.89 23.06 -4.38
CA ILE A 100 28.29 23.08 -3.04
C ILE A 100 29.43 23.12 -2.02
N GLN A 101 29.59 24.25 -1.34
CA GLN A 101 30.58 24.43 -0.28
C GLN A 101 29.94 24.21 1.09
N LEU A 102 30.59 23.39 1.91
CA LEU A 102 30.17 23.01 3.25
C LEU A 102 31.11 23.64 4.28
N SER A 103 30.55 24.24 5.32
CA SER A 103 31.31 24.87 6.41
C SER A 103 30.57 24.75 7.74
N ASN A 104 31.26 25.07 8.84
CA ASN A 104 30.70 24.99 10.20
C ASN A 104 30.20 23.59 10.60
N CYS A 105 30.92 22.53 10.18
CA CYS A 105 30.60 21.14 10.54
C CYS A 105 31.58 20.60 11.58
N ALA A 106 31.12 19.73 12.49
CA ALA A 106 32.03 18.95 13.32
C ALA A 106 32.96 18.08 12.43
N PRO A 107 34.30 18.21 12.50
CA PRO A 107 35.23 17.56 11.57
C PRO A 107 35.05 16.04 11.46
N ARG A 108 34.74 15.37 12.58
CA ARG A 108 34.47 13.92 12.60
C ARG A 108 33.20 13.56 11.84
N LYS A 109 32.09 14.27 12.05
CA LYS A 109 30.80 14.03 11.35
C LYS A 109 30.90 14.31 9.85
N LEU A 110 31.55 15.40 9.46
CA LEU A 110 31.79 15.74 8.05
C LEU A 110 32.63 14.68 7.33
N ASN A 111 33.67 14.16 7.99
CA ASN A 111 34.52 13.11 7.43
C ASN A 111 33.75 11.81 7.20
N VAL A 112 32.91 11.39 8.17
CA VAL A 112 32.06 10.19 8.04
C VAL A 112 31.02 10.36 6.93
N PHE A 113 30.36 11.52 6.85
CA PHE A 113 29.38 11.85 5.81
C PHE A 113 29.99 11.78 4.39
N LEU A 114 31.11 12.48 4.15
CA LEU A 114 31.76 12.52 2.83
C LEU A 114 32.42 11.19 2.43
N LYS A 115 32.88 10.38 3.40
CA LYS A 115 33.39 9.03 3.15
C LYS A 115 32.28 8.06 2.76
N SER A 116 31.15 8.14 3.45
CA SER A 116 29.98 7.30 3.18
C SER A 116 29.38 7.61 1.80
N LEU A 117 29.27 8.90 1.45
CA LEU A 117 28.83 9.34 0.13
C LEU A 117 29.74 8.81 -0.99
N GLN A 118 31.06 8.96 -0.83
CA GLN A 118 32.03 8.48 -1.83
C GLN A 118 31.96 6.96 -2.03
N ALA A 119 31.88 6.18 -0.95
CA ALA A 119 31.79 4.72 -1.05
C ALA A 119 30.56 4.28 -1.86
N LYS A 120 29.42 4.94 -1.67
CA LYS A 120 28.19 4.64 -2.42
C LYS A 120 28.26 5.07 -3.88
N LEU A 121 28.92 6.18 -4.18
CA LEU A 121 29.18 6.62 -5.55
C LEU A 121 30.12 5.65 -6.28
N ASP A 122 31.15 5.13 -5.62
CA ASP A 122 32.09 4.16 -6.20
C ASP A 122 31.36 2.85 -6.59
N ILE A 123 30.47 2.35 -5.72
CA ILE A 123 29.63 1.17 -6.02
C ILE A 123 28.72 1.44 -7.22
N MET A 124 27.98 2.55 -7.21
CA MET A 124 27.07 2.92 -8.29
C MET A 124 27.81 3.07 -9.64
N ARG A 125 29.02 3.65 -9.63
CA ARG A 125 29.86 3.78 -10.84
C ARG A 125 30.37 2.44 -11.34
N SER A 126 30.75 1.53 -10.44
CA SER A 126 31.13 0.15 -10.80
C SER A 126 29.98 -0.61 -11.47
N GLU A 127 28.75 -0.50 -10.93
CA GLU A 127 27.55 -1.10 -11.52
C GLU A 127 27.25 -0.52 -12.91
N ARG A 128 27.47 0.78 -13.10
CA ARG A 128 27.31 1.46 -14.40
C ARG A 128 28.39 1.08 -15.42
N ALA A 129 29.63 0.90 -14.99
CA ALA A 129 30.74 0.52 -15.86
C ALA A 129 30.57 -0.92 -16.40
N GLN A 130 30.00 -1.82 -15.58
CA GLN A 130 29.62 -3.17 -16.01
C GLN A 130 28.44 -3.20 -17.00
N SER A 131 27.78 -2.06 -17.25
CA SER A 131 26.60 -1.92 -18.10
C SER A 131 26.78 -0.94 -19.29
N ALA A 132 28.01 -0.64 -19.70
CA ALA A 132 28.36 0.19 -20.85
C ALA A 132 28.34 -0.59 -22.20
N PRO A 133 28.29 0.10 -23.37
CA PRO A 133 27.42 -0.24 -24.50
C PRO A 133 27.99 -1.32 -25.45
N GLY A 134 27.81 -2.58 -25.10
CA GLY A 134 28.02 -3.71 -26.02
C GLY A 134 27.04 -4.87 -25.84
N THR A 135 26.19 -4.82 -24.81
CA THR A 135 25.21 -5.85 -24.49
C THR A 135 23.85 -5.20 -24.27
N HIS A 136 22.83 -5.82 -24.86
CA HIS A 136 21.43 -5.38 -24.90
C HIS A 136 21.00 -4.65 -23.61
N ARG A 137 20.63 -3.36 -23.73
CA ARG A 137 19.79 -2.74 -22.69
C ARG A 137 18.57 -3.62 -22.53
N THR A 138 18.34 -4.16 -21.35
CA THR A 138 17.14 -4.97 -21.10
C THR A 138 15.92 -4.09 -21.39
N PRO A 139 14.85 -4.62 -22.03
CA PRO A 139 13.58 -3.90 -22.23
C PRO A 139 13.06 -3.27 -20.91
N LEU A 140 13.44 -3.88 -19.79
CA LEU A 140 13.23 -3.45 -18.41
C LEU A 140 13.75 -2.05 -18.07
N ALA A 141 14.99 -1.73 -18.46
CA ALA A 141 15.65 -0.46 -18.14
C ALA A 141 15.08 0.71 -18.96
N VAL A 142 14.68 0.42 -20.20
CA VAL A 142 14.01 1.37 -21.10
C VAL A 142 12.59 1.67 -20.62
N ALA A 143 11.83 0.62 -20.26
CA ALA A 143 10.50 0.78 -19.67
C ALA A 143 10.54 1.60 -18.38
N ARG A 144 11.47 1.30 -17.46
CA ARG A 144 11.64 2.02 -16.18
C ARG A 144 11.94 3.51 -16.39
N LYS A 145 12.79 3.86 -17.35
CA LYS A 145 13.11 5.27 -17.70
C LYS A 145 11.93 6.00 -18.36
N SER A 146 11.02 5.27 -19.01
CA SER A 146 9.83 5.85 -19.63
C SER A 146 8.72 6.17 -18.63
N TYR A 147 8.51 5.34 -17.61
CA TYR A 147 7.48 5.56 -16.57
C TYR A 147 7.88 6.59 -15.51
N LEU A 148 9.18 6.87 -15.37
CA LEU A 148 9.75 7.72 -14.31
C LEU A 148 10.27 9.08 -14.83
N ARG A 149 9.95 9.45 -16.07
CA ARG A 149 10.56 10.60 -16.77
C ARG A 149 10.21 11.96 -16.15
N ASP A 150 9.14 12.03 -15.34
CA ASP A 150 8.52 13.28 -14.90
C ASP A 150 8.55 13.56 -13.37
N LEU A 151 9.35 12.86 -12.55
CA LEU A 151 9.40 13.12 -11.09
C LEU A 151 10.81 13.46 -10.55
N PRO A 152 11.04 14.71 -10.09
CA PRO A 152 12.18 15.07 -9.27
C PRO A 152 11.79 15.12 -7.78
N SER A 153 11.86 14.00 -7.06
CA SER A 153 11.78 14.00 -5.59
C SER A 153 12.61 12.86 -4.96
N LEU A 154 13.15 13.10 -3.76
CA LEU A 154 13.88 12.13 -2.95
C LEU A 154 12.91 11.03 -2.50
N HIS A 155 13.16 9.76 -2.87
CA HIS A 155 12.19 8.69 -2.64
C HIS A 155 12.60 7.71 -1.52
N THR A 156 13.88 7.69 -1.13
CA THR A 156 14.37 6.83 -0.03
C THR A 156 15.68 7.39 0.55
N VAL A 157 15.75 7.53 1.88
CA VAL A 157 17.03 7.77 2.58
C VAL A 157 17.91 6.53 2.42
N LEU A 158 19.19 6.72 2.11
CA LEU A 158 20.13 5.62 1.85
C LEU A 158 20.38 4.78 3.12
N SER A 159 20.28 3.45 3.02
CA SER A 159 20.59 2.49 4.11
C SER A 159 22.05 2.60 4.61
N PRO A 160 22.43 2.10 5.79
CA PRO A 160 23.84 2.01 6.18
C PRO A 160 24.67 1.20 5.17
N LEU A 161 25.98 1.45 5.08
CA LEU A 161 26.88 0.61 4.29
C LEU A 161 26.91 -0.79 4.92
N THR A 162 26.47 -1.79 4.17
CA THR A 162 26.53 -3.19 4.61
C THR A 162 27.97 -3.71 4.63
N VAL A 163 28.25 -4.76 5.41
CA VAL A 163 29.58 -5.41 5.44
C VAL A 163 29.99 -5.89 4.04
N GLY A 164 29.02 -6.35 3.23
CA GLY A 164 29.22 -6.71 1.83
C GLY A 164 29.63 -5.52 0.94
N GLU A 165 28.97 -4.37 1.08
CA GLU A 165 29.34 -3.13 0.37
C GLU A 165 30.73 -2.64 0.80
N ILE A 166 31.09 -2.78 2.08
CA ILE A 166 32.44 -2.42 2.58
C ILE A 166 33.52 -3.32 1.95
N ARG A 167 33.28 -4.63 1.87
CA ARG A 167 34.18 -5.57 1.17
C ARG A 167 34.30 -5.23 -0.32
N GLN A 168 33.18 -4.91 -0.98
CA GLN A 168 33.16 -4.51 -2.38
C GLN A 168 33.96 -3.23 -2.62
N VAL A 169 33.83 -2.21 -1.76
CA VAL A 169 34.58 -0.95 -1.86
C VAL A 169 36.07 -1.16 -1.59
N ARG A 170 36.45 -2.02 -0.63
CA ARG A 170 37.87 -2.39 -0.39
C ARG A 170 38.49 -3.05 -1.62
N LYS A 171 37.74 -3.97 -2.25
CA LYS A 171 38.15 -4.63 -3.50
C LYS A 171 38.30 -3.64 -4.66
N LEU A 172 37.35 -2.71 -4.82
CA LEU A 172 37.41 -1.66 -5.85
C LEU A 172 38.59 -0.70 -5.65
N ARG A 173 39.06 -0.53 -4.41
CA ARG A 173 40.18 0.35 -4.06
C ARG A 173 41.53 -0.37 -3.95
N GLY A 174 41.59 -1.67 -4.26
CA GLY A 174 42.85 -2.44 -4.25
C GLY A 174 43.46 -2.66 -2.87
N ILE A 175 42.67 -2.64 -1.79
CA ILE A 175 43.16 -2.85 -0.42
C ILE A 175 43.05 -4.34 -0.09
N ALA A 176 44.17 -5.00 0.21
CA ALA A 176 44.20 -6.40 0.66
C ALA A 176 43.60 -6.58 2.07
N ASP A 177 42.93 -7.71 2.32
CA ASP A 177 42.39 -8.04 3.63
C ASP A 177 43.54 -8.33 4.63
N SER A 178 43.46 -7.76 5.83
CA SER A 178 44.42 -7.96 6.93
C SER A 178 44.20 -9.33 7.62
N PRO A 179 45.25 -10.03 8.07
CA PRO A 179 45.20 -11.47 8.41
C PRO A 179 44.77 -11.75 9.86
N LEU A 180 43.63 -11.22 10.30
CA LEU A 180 43.08 -11.50 11.64
C LEU A 180 41.59 -11.85 11.57
N CYS A 181 41.27 -12.90 10.80
CA CYS A 181 40.02 -13.66 10.91
C CYS A 181 40.24 -15.04 10.28
N HIS A 182 40.88 -15.96 11.01
CA HIS A 182 40.92 -17.37 10.64
C HIS A 182 39.73 -18.09 11.28
N SER A 183 38.85 -18.66 10.45
CA SER A 183 38.10 -19.89 10.77
C SER A 183 39.00 -21.08 10.44
N PRO A 184 38.90 -22.23 11.13
CA PRO A 184 39.85 -23.33 11.00
C PRO A 184 39.81 -23.96 9.59
N LYS A 185 41.00 -24.19 9.02
CA LYS A 185 41.20 -24.92 7.76
C LYS A 185 40.86 -26.40 7.94
N PRO A 186 40.28 -27.08 6.93
CA PRO A 186 40.28 -28.54 6.87
C PRO A 186 41.68 -29.06 6.52
N THR A 187 42.02 -30.21 7.11
CA THR A 187 43.25 -30.99 6.94
C THR A 187 43.44 -31.48 5.49
N PRO A 188 44.68 -31.65 5.00
CA PRO A 188 44.96 -31.93 3.58
C PRO A 188 44.88 -33.43 3.28
N ALA A 189 44.25 -33.78 2.15
CA ALA A 189 44.39 -35.08 1.50
C ALA A 189 45.26 -34.94 0.24
N GLU A 190 46.08 -35.96 0.01
CA GLU A 190 47.17 -36.08 -0.96
C GLU A 190 46.78 -36.02 -2.45
N PRO A 191 47.77 -35.82 -3.36
CA PRO A 191 47.52 -35.44 -4.75
C PRO A 191 47.38 -36.66 -5.67
N SER A 192 46.39 -36.65 -6.55
CA SER A 192 46.43 -37.45 -7.77
C SER A 192 46.02 -36.64 -9.00
N SER A 193 46.79 -36.88 -10.04
CA SER A 193 46.92 -36.20 -11.32
C SER A 193 45.65 -36.18 -12.17
N THR A 194 45.33 -35.02 -12.75
CA THR A 194 44.56 -34.95 -14.01
C THR A 194 45.22 -34.00 -15.01
N PRO A 195 45.32 -34.38 -16.29
CA PRO A 195 46.01 -33.59 -17.31
C PRO A 195 45.13 -32.43 -17.83
N LYS A 196 45.79 -31.31 -18.16
CA LYS A 196 45.23 -30.16 -18.85
C LYS A 196 44.74 -30.57 -20.24
N LEU A 197 43.46 -30.35 -20.55
CA LEU A 197 42.98 -30.30 -21.94
C LEU A 197 42.37 -28.93 -22.26
N SER A 198 42.96 -28.30 -23.27
CA SER A 198 42.60 -27.01 -23.84
C SER A 198 41.17 -26.97 -24.40
N ARG A 199 40.36 -26.02 -23.96
CA ARG A 199 39.07 -25.69 -24.61
C ARG A 199 39.31 -24.69 -25.74
N LYS A 200 39.15 -25.14 -26.99
CA LYS A 200 38.88 -24.25 -28.14
C LYS A 200 37.47 -23.64 -27.99
N PRO A 201 37.23 -22.40 -28.47
CA PRO A 201 35.91 -21.77 -28.36
C PRO A 201 34.93 -22.40 -29.35
N LEU A 202 33.77 -22.89 -28.86
CA LEU A 202 32.66 -23.29 -29.72
C LEU A 202 31.94 -22.04 -30.29
N GLN A 203 31.63 -22.12 -31.57
CA GLN A 203 30.96 -21.11 -32.39
C GLN A 203 29.56 -20.76 -31.87
N LYS A 204 29.17 -19.49 -32.06
CA LYS A 204 27.85 -18.94 -31.70
C LYS A 204 26.75 -19.51 -32.62
N PRO A 205 25.60 -19.98 -32.09
CA PRO A 205 24.42 -20.20 -32.91
C PRO A 205 23.77 -18.87 -33.28
N SER A 206 23.42 -18.78 -34.56
CA SER A 206 22.77 -17.68 -35.26
C SER A 206 21.27 -17.54 -34.95
N SER A 207 20.77 -16.32 -35.17
CA SER A 207 19.37 -15.87 -35.20
C SER A 207 18.54 -15.98 -33.91
N ALA A 208 18.72 -15.01 -33.02
CA ALA A 208 17.75 -14.71 -31.96
C ALA A 208 16.46 -14.12 -32.56
N LYS A 209 15.35 -14.88 -32.50
CA LYS A 209 14.00 -14.34 -32.71
C LYS A 209 13.77 -13.19 -31.71
N LYS A 210 13.37 -12.01 -32.21
CA LYS A 210 13.10 -10.81 -31.39
C LYS A 210 12.01 -11.14 -30.36
N ILE A 211 12.33 -10.96 -29.08
CA ILE A 211 11.41 -11.14 -27.95
C ILE A 211 10.27 -10.12 -28.07
N ALA A 212 9.04 -10.59 -28.24
CA ALA A 212 7.85 -9.77 -28.12
C ALA A 212 7.79 -9.21 -26.68
N THR A 213 7.84 -7.89 -26.54
CA THR A 213 7.71 -7.24 -25.24
C THR A 213 6.25 -7.34 -24.82
N ILE A 214 5.95 -8.04 -23.72
CA ILE A 214 4.58 -8.18 -23.19
C ILE A 214 4.00 -6.76 -22.98
N GLN A 215 3.01 -6.39 -23.78
CA GLN A 215 2.31 -5.11 -23.63
C GLN A 215 1.32 -5.24 -22.47
N LEU A 216 1.46 -4.36 -21.48
CA LEU A 216 0.54 -4.29 -20.35
C LEU A 216 -0.71 -3.50 -20.74
N SER A 217 -1.88 -3.92 -20.25
CA SER A 217 -3.12 -3.18 -20.43
C SER A 217 -3.08 -1.83 -19.69
N GLU A 218 -4.00 -0.90 -20.02
CA GLU A 218 -4.09 0.39 -19.31
C GLU A 218 -4.37 0.18 -17.82
N GLU A 219 -5.28 -0.75 -17.48
CA GLU A 219 -5.62 -1.13 -16.11
C GLU A 219 -4.40 -1.67 -15.36
N GLN A 220 -3.62 -2.56 -15.99
CA GLN A 220 -2.38 -3.11 -15.41
C GLN A 220 -1.32 -2.02 -15.20
N ARG A 221 -1.22 -1.04 -16.11
CA ARG A 221 -0.34 0.13 -15.96
C ARG A 221 -0.81 1.08 -14.86
N ALA A 222 -2.11 1.24 -14.69
CA ALA A 222 -2.68 2.04 -13.61
C ALA A 222 -2.29 1.49 -12.23
N VAL A 223 -2.36 0.17 -12.03
CA VAL A 223 -1.86 -0.47 -10.79
C VAL A 223 -0.40 -0.13 -10.52
N ILE A 224 0.47 -0.26 -11.54
CA ILE A 224 1.90 0.05 -11.40
C ILE A 224 2.12 1.54 -11.07
N ARG A 225 1.35 2.44 -11.69
CA ARG A 225 1.42 3.88 -11.42
C ARG A 225 1.03 4.20 -9.98
N CYS A 226 -0.10 3.70 -9.48
CA CYS A 226 -0.51 3.95 -8.09
C CYS A 226 0.56 3.46 -7.09
N VAL A 227 1.03 2.22 -7.24
CA VAL A 227 2.03 1.66 -6.32
C VAL A 227 3.35 2.44 -6.33
N LEU A 228 3.79 2.96 -7.48
CA LEU A 228 5.08 3.63 -7.61
C LEU A 228 5.05 5.16 -7.47
N GLN A 229 3.91 5.80 -7.75
CA GLN A 229 3.79 7.27 -7.81
C GLN A 229 3.07 7.87 -6.60
N THR A 230 2.00 7.23 -6.12
CA THR A 230 1.17 7.77 -5.03
C THR A 230 1.54 7.22 -3.66
N SER A 231 2.39 6.17 -3.60
CA SER A 231 2.75 5.43 -2.37
C SER A 231 1.52 4.93 -1.59
N GLU A 232 0.42 4.68 -2.30
CA GLU A 232 -0.83 4.21 -1.72
C GLU A 232 -0.79 2.69 -1.47
N ASN A 233 -1.53 2.25 -0.47
CA ASN A 233 -1.83 0.84 -0.25
C ASN A 233 -2.91 0.40 -1.24
N VAL A 234 -2.48 -0.35 -2.26
CA VAL A 234 -3.34 -0.74 -3.38
C VAL A 234 -3.79 -2.20 -3.24
N PHE A 235 -5.11 -2.41 -3.26
CA PHE A 235 -5.71 -3.70 -3.58
C PHE A 235 -6.05 -3.72 -5.07
N PHE A 236 -5.62 -4.74 -5.79
CA PHE A 236 -6.09 -4.93 -7.16
C PHE A 236 -6.53 -6.36 -7.37
N THR A 237 -7.60 -6.52 -8.13
CA THR A 237 -8.30 -7.78 -8.30
C THR A 237 -8.76 -7.96 -9.75
N GLY A 238 -9.30 -9.12 -10.10
CA GLY A 238 -9.81 -9.42 -11.43
C GLY A 238 -10.11 -10.90 -11.61
N SER A 239 -10.76 -11.26 -12.71
CA SER A 239 -11.05 -12.65 -13.07
C SER A 239 -9.77 -13.50 -13.13
N ALA A 240 -9.94 -14.82 -13.14
CA ALA A 240 -8.84 -15.71 -13.45
C ALA A 240 -8.31 -15.38 -14.85
N GLY A 241 -6.99 -15.33 -15.02
CA GLY A 241 -6.38 -15.02 -16.31
C GLY A 241 -6.23 -13.54 -16.66
N THR A 242 -6.59 -12.59 -15.79
CA THR A 242 -6.41 -11.14 -16.07
C THR A 242 -4.98 -10.60 -15.91
N GLY A 243 -4.01 -11.47 -15.63
CA GLY A 243 -2.60 -11.08 -15.54
C GLY A 243 -2.15 -10.52 -14.19
N LYS A 244 -2.89 -10.72 -13.09
CA LYS A 244 -2.52 -10.25 -11.74
C LYS A 244 -1.06 -10.55 -11.34
N SER A 245 -0.64 -11.81 -11.41
CA SER A 245 0.73 -12.22 -11.08
C SER A 245 1.78 -11.76 -12.10
N VAL A 246 1.38 -11.34 -13.31
CA VAL A 246 2.28 -10.66 -14.27
C VAL A 246 2.56 -9.23 -13.79
N VAL A 247 1.51 -8.52 -13.37
CA VAL A 247 1.63 -7.17 -12.79
C VAL A 247 2.48 -7.19 -11.52
N LEU A 248 2.22 -8.14 -10.60
CA LEU A 248 3.02 -8.27 -9.36
C LEU A 248 4.50 -8.46 -9.63
N ARG A 249 4.87 -9.38 -10.54
CA ARG A 249 6.29 -9.58 -10.90
C ARG A 249 6.93 -8.29 -11.38
N ARG A 250 6.22 -7.52 -12.20
CA ARG A 250 6.71 -6.23 -12.69
C ARG A 250 6.90 -5.22 -11.56
N ILE A 251 5.96 -5.14 -10.61
CA ILE A 251 6.06 -4.28 -9.44
C ILE A 251 7.26 -4.68 -8.56
N ILE A 252 7.41 -5.97 -8.25
CA ILE A 252 8.50 -6.52 -7.43
C ILE A 252 9.87 -6.19 -8.04
N GLU A 253 10.00 -6.30 -9.37
CA GLU A 253 11.23 -5.92 -10.09
C GLU A 253 11.53 -4.42 -10.02
N MET A 254 10.51 -3.57 -9.90
CA MET A 254 10.67 -2.12 -9.83
C MET A 254 11.01 -1.63 -8.41
N LEU A 255 10.45 -2.27 -7.38
CA LEU A 255 10.61 -1.92 -5.97
C LEU A 255 12.01 -2.23 -5.38
N PRO A 256 12.37 -1.67 -4.21
CA PRO A 256 13.66 -1.94 -3.56
C PRO A 256 13.71 -3.33 -2.90
N ALA A 257 14.49 -4.26 -3.48
CA ALA A 257 14.59 -5.64 -3.01
C ALA A 257 15.07 -5.84 -1.55
N ALA A 258 15.66 -4.82 -0.92
CA ALA A 258 16.13 -4.90 0.47
C ALA A 258 15.00 -4.65 1.50
N THR A 259 13.93 -3.95 1.11
CA THR A 259 12.86 -3.53 2.01
C THR A 259 11.47 -3.94 1.51
N THR A 260 11.40 -4.62 0.37
CA THR A 260 10.20 -5.23 -0.20
C THR A 260 10.14 -6.71 0.15
N PHE A 261 9.06 -7.10 0.84
CA PHE A 261 8.79 -8.48 1.20
C PHE A 261 7.64 -9.02 0.37
N VAL A 262 7.92 -10.12 -0.33
CA VAL A 262 6.96 -10.79 -1.20
C VAL A 262 6.37 -11.97 -0.46
N THR A 263 5.05 -11.99 -0.36
CA THR A 263 4.31 -13.02 0.35
C THR A 263 3.13 -13.52 -0.46
N ALA A 264 2.64 -14.70 -0.11
CA ALA A 264 1.35 -15.20 -0.58
C ALA A 264 0.67 -16.04 0.51
N ALA A 265 -0.60 -16.35 0.32
CA ALA A 265 -1.33 -17.22 1.24
C ALA A 265 -0.76 -18.65 1.29
N THR A 266 -0.26 -19.17 0.17
CA THR A 266 0.24 -20.56 0.05
C THR A 266 1.70 -20.62 -0.37
N GLY A 267 2.39 -21.70 0.01
CA GLY A 267 3.81 -21.89 -0.31
C GLY A 267 4.11 -21.92 -1.81
N VAL A 268 3.21 -22.52 -2.60
CA VAL A 268 3.35 -22.63 -4.06
C VAL A 268 3.23 -21.26 -4.72
N ALA A 269 2.21 -20.47 -4.35
CA ALA A 269 2.02 -19.11 -4.86
C ALA A 269 3.18 -18.18 -4.45
N ALA A 270 3.63 -18.31 -3.20
CA ALA A 270 4.78 -17.55 -2.69
C ALA A 270 6.06 -17.86 -3.48
N CYS A 271 6.36 -19.14 -3.68
CA CYS A 271 7.54 -19.56 -4.45
C CYS A 271 7.49 -19.08 -5.90
N GLN A 272 6.31 -19.00 -6.52
CA GLN A 272 6.15 -18.49 -7.88
C GLN A 272 6.58 -17.03 -8.03
N LEU A 273 6.45 -16.24 -6.97
CA LEU A 273 6.93 -14.85 -6.92
C LEU A 273 8.32 -14.71 -6.25
N GLY A 274 8.95 -15.82 -5.84
CA GLY A 274 10.22 -15.82 -5.13
C GLY A 274 10.13 -15.36 -3.66
N GLY A 275 8.93 -15.42 -3.07
CA GLY A 275 8.63 -15.01 -1.71
C GLY A 275 8.43 -16.16 -0.71
N ILE A 276 7.88 -15.82 0.46
CA ILE A 276 7.50 -16.75 1.54
C ILE A 276 6.00 -16.70 1.81
N THR A 277 5.44 -17.59 2.64
CA THR A 277 4.03 -17.45 3.02
C THR A 277 3.84 -16.26 3.95
N LEU A 278 2.65 -15.66 3.95
CA LEU A 278 2.31 -14.58 4.88
C LEU A 278 2.43 -15.03 6.34
N HIS A 279 2.09 -16.29 6.64
CA HIS A 279 2.29 -16.91 7.95
C HIS A 279 3.76 -16.95 8.38
N SER A 280 4.66 -17.38 7.48
CA SER A 280 6.10 -17.39 7.74
C SER A 280 6.67 -15.98 7.89
N PHE A 281 6.16 -15.01 7.12
CA PHE A 281 6.51 -13.60 7.27
C PHE A 281 6.06 -13.07 8.64
N ALA A 282 4.80 -13.23 9.00
CA ALA A 282 4.27 -12.71 10.26
C ALA A 282 4.96 -13.32 11.49
N GLY A 283 5.40 -14.58 11.40
CA GLY A 283 6.13 -15.26 12.47
C GLY A 283 5.25 -15.77 13.62
N ILE A 284 3.92 -15.66 13.47
CA ILE A 284 2.90 -16.00 14.49
C ILE A 284 2.34 -17.43 14.35
N GLY A 285 2.93 -18.24 13.47
CA GLY A 285 2.43 -19.59 13.16
C GLY A 285 1.07 -19.54 12.47
N VAL A 286 0.15 -20.42 12.87
CA VAL A 286 -1.24 -20.46 12.36
C VAL A 286 -2.10 -19.32 12.94
N GLY A 287 -1.60 -18.60 13.95
CA GLY A 287 -2.33 -17.48 14.55
C GLY A 287 -3.57 -17.91 15.36
N ARG A 288 -3.54 -19.09 16.02
CA ARG A 288 -4.66 -19.59 16.84
C ARG A 288 -4.88 -18.84 18.16
N GLY A 289 -3.88 -18.11 18.65
CA GLY A 289 -3.95 -17.36 19.90
C GLY A 289 -4.59 -15.97 19.74
N SER A 290 -4.69 -15.22 20.85
CA SER A 290 -5.09 -13.81 20.82
C SER A 290 -4.07 -12.96 20.05
N ALA A 291 -4.45 -11.75 19.64
CA ALA A 291 -3.54 -10.84 18.95
C ALA A 291 -2.28 -10.53 19.79
N GLU A 292 -2.44 -10.42 21.11
CA GLU A 292 -1.35 -10.18 22.07
C GLU A 292 -0.41 -11.38 22.19
N GLU A 293 -0.95 -12.60 22.21
CA GLU A 293 -0.15 -13.83 22.21
C GLU A 293 0.62 -14.01 20.91
N CYS A 294 -0.02 -13.69 19.77
CA CYS A 294 0.61 -13.67 18.46
C CYS A 294 1.76 -12.64 18.43
N LEU A 295 1.53 -11.44 18.94
CA LEU A 295 2.55 -10.39 19.04
C LEU A 295 3.73 -10.85 19.92
N ARG A 296 3.47 -11.44 21.10
CA ARG A 296 4.51 -12.00 21.97
C ARG A 296 5.32 -13.10 21.27
N THR A 297 4.67 -13.93 20.46
CA THR A 297 5.31 -14.98 19.66
C THR A 297 6.15 -14.41 18.51
N ALA A 298 5.73 -13.31 17.90
CA ALA A 298 6.53 -12.61 16.89
C ALA A 298 7.74 -11.90 17.54
N LEU A 299 7.53 -11.25 18.68
CA LEU A 299 8.56 -10.50 19.41
C LEU A 299 9.66 -11.41 19.99
N SER A 300 9.34 -12.67 20.33
CA SER A 300 10.34 -13.64 20.79
C SER A 300 11.32 -14.06 19.70
N LYS A 301 11.03 -13.78 18.42
CA LYS A 301 11.85 -14.16 17.26
C LYS A 301 12.58 -12.93 16.70
N GLU A 302 13.86 -12.78 17.03
CA GLU A 302 14.67 -11.61 16.62
C GLU A 302 14.66 -11.37 15.09
N ASN A 303 14.69 -12.44 14.29
CA ASN A 303 14.64 -12.36 12.83
C ASN A 303 13.32 -11.79 12.31
N VAL A 304 12.19 -12.15 12.95
CA VAL A 304 10.85 -11.65 12.62
C VAL A 304 10.74 -10.17 12.99
N VAL A 305 11.25 -9.78 14.16
CA VAL A 305 11.27 -8.37 14.59
C VAL A 305 12.09 -7.50 13.63
N LYS A 306 13.30 -7.95 13.24
CA LYS A 306 14.14 -7.23 12.26
C LYS A 306 13.42 -7.06 10.93
N GLN A 307 12.75 -8.11 10.46
CA GLN A 307 11.99 -8.10 9.22
C GLN A 307 10.83 -7.10 9.26
N TRP A 308 10.00 -7.13 10.31
CA TRP A 308 8.91 -6.16 10.49
C TRP A 308 9.43 -4.72 10.53
N LYS A 309 10.57 -4.47 11.19
CA LYS A 309 11.21 -3.15 11.21
C LYS A 309 11.81 -2.71 9.86
N LEU A 310 12.23 -3.66 9.03
CA LEU A 310 12.82 -3.38 7.70
C LEU A 310 11.77 -3.29 6.58
N CYS A 311 10.59 -3.86 6.80
CA CYS A 311 9.54 -3.93 5.79
C CYS A 311 8.96 -2.53 5.53
N THR A 312 9.10 -2.08 4.29
CA THR A 312 8.46 -0.84 3.79
C THR A 312 7.40 -1.12 2.75
N HIS A 313 7.51 -2.27 2.05
CA HIS A 313 6.55 -2.70 1.05
C HIS A 313 6.24 -4.18 1.31
N LEU A 314 4.98 -4.48 1.63
CA LEU A 314 4.49 -5.85 1.79
C LEU A 314 3.61 -6.21 0.59
N VAL A 315 4.01 -7.21 -0.18
CA VAL A 315 3.22 -7.75 -1.30
C VAL A 315 2.55 -9.04 -0.83
N ILE A 316 1.24 -9.16 -1.04
CA ILE A 316 0.46 -10.36 -0.67
C ILE A 316 -0.31 -10.85 -1.91
N ASP A 317 0.11 -11.98 -2.50
CA ASP A 317 -0.64 -12.66 -3.56
C ASP A 317 -1.64 -13.67 -2.99
N GLU A 318 -2.71 -13.94 -3.74
CA GLU A 318 -3.79 -14.86 -3.38
C GLU A 318 -4.43 -14.57 -2.01
N ILE A 319 -4.68 -13.27 -1.75
CA ILE A 319 -5.28 -12.78 -0.50
C ILE A 319 -6.62 -13.43 -0.15
N SER A 320 -7.35 -13.98 -1.13
CA SER A 320 -8.63 -14.66 -0.92
C SER A 320 -8.52 -15.93 -0.05
N MET A 321 -7.32 -16.47 0.14
CA MET A 321 -7.05 -17.60 1.02
C MET A 321 -6.53 -17.19 2.40
N VAL A 322 -6.42 -15.88 2.67
CA VAL A 322 -6.07 -15.35 3.98
C VAL A 322 -7.35 -15.04 4.73
N ASP A 323 -7.46 -15.58 5.94
CA ASP A 323 -8.62 -15.32 6.79
C ASP A 323 -8.60 -13.88 7.36
N ALA A 324 -9.78 -13.30 7.53
CA ALA A 324 -9.93 -11.94 8.03
C ALA A 324 -9.42 -11.81 9.46
N GLU A 325 -9.65 -12.82 10.32
CA GLU A 325 -9.16 -12.83 11.70
C GLU A 325 -7.62 -12.83 11.72
N PHE A 326 -7.00 -13.63 10.83
CA PHE A 326 -5.55 -13.66 10.69
C PHE A 326 -4.98 -12.32 10.22
N PHE A 327 -5.63 -11.66 9.24
CA PHE A 327 -5.20 -10.34 8.76
C PHE A 327 -5.34 -9.27 9.86
N THR A 328 -6.43 -9.27 10.62
CA THR A 328 -6.64 -8.40 11.78
C THR A 328 -5.56 -8.59 12.86
N LYS A 329 -5.12 -9.82 13.11
CA LYS A 329 -4.02 -10.10 14.06
C LYS A 329 -2.67 -9.52 13.60
N ILE A 330 -2.47 -9.35 12.29
CA ILE A 330 -1.25 -8.76 11.75
C ILE A 330 -1.24 -7.23 11.93
N GLU A 331 -2.38 -6.56 11.77
CA GLU A 331 -2.47 -5.09 11.77
C GLU A 331 -2.90 -4.50 13.13
N PHE A 332 -3.61 -5.27 13.97
CA PHE A 332 -4.12 -4.88 15.29
C PHE A 332 -5.32 -3.89 15.29
N CYS A 333 -6.06 -3.75 14.18
CA CYS A 333 -7.31 -2.96 14.06
C CYS A 333 -8.29 -3.53 12.99
N GLU A 334 -9.42 -2.86 12.71
CA GLU A 334 -10.33 -3.16 11.57
C GLU A 334 -9.62 -2.94 10.23
N ALA A 335 -8.84 -3.95 9.85
CA ALA A 335 -7.65 -3.75 9.06
C ALA A 335 -7.91 -3.49 7.58
N TRP A 336 -8.89 -4.15 6.94
CA TRP A 336 -9.00 -4.12 5.48
C TRP A 336 -9.40 -2.75 4.92
N ASN A 337 -10.52 -2.19 5.40
CA ASN A 337 -11.08 -0.93 4.87
C ASN A 337 -10.25 0.30 5.21
N ARG A 338 -9.43 0.24 6.27
CA ARG A 338 -8.51 1.31 6.66
C ARG A 338 -7.15 1.18 6.00
N SER A 339 -6.66 -0.04 5.83
CA SER A 339 -5.34 -0.29 5.25
C SER A 339 -5.32 -0.12 3.74
N ILE A 340 -6.41 -0.48 3.05
CA ILE A 340 -6.48 -0.40 1.58
C ILE A 340 -7.05 0.96 1.16
N GLN A 341 -6.24 1.77 0.50
CA GLN A 341 -6.59 3.13 0.07
C GLN A 341 -7.16 3.18 -1.34
N LYS A 342 -6.67 2.32 -2.25
CA LYS A 342 -7.15 2.26 -3.62
C LYS A 342 -7.46 0.83 -4.04
N THR A 343 -8.63 0.63 -4.65
CA THR A 343 -9.03 -0.65 -5.24
C THR A 343 -9.08 -0.55 -6.76
N ILE A 344 -8.41 -1.46 -7.47
CA ILE A 344 -8.39 -1.48 -8.95
C ILE A 344 -8.85 -2.84 -9.48
N MET A 345 -9.83 -2.85 -10.39
CA MET A 345 -10.34 -4.08 -11.02
C MET A 345 -9.78 -4.25 -12.44
N LEU A 346 -9.07 -5.36 -12.67
CA LEU A 346 -8.64 -5.80 -14.00
C LEU A 346 -9.79 -6.55 -14.69
N LYS A 347 -10.20 -6.08 -15.86
CA LYS A 347 -11.33 -6.60 -16.64
C LYS A 347 -10.87 -7.51 -17.78
N CYS A 348 -9.75 -7.19 -18.42
CA CYS A 348 -9.26 -7.94 -19.58
C CYS A 348 -8.71 -9.32 -19.19
N VAL A 349 -9.31 -10.39 -19.72
CA VAL A 349 -8.84 -11.77 -19.56
C VAL A 349 -7.85 -12.09 -20.68
N HIS A 350 -6.63 -12.49 -20.31
CA HIS A 350 -5.54 -12.79 -21.24
C HIS A 350 -5.23 -14.29 -21.36
N ARG A 351 -5.80 -15.14 -20.50
CA ARG A 351 -5.51 -16.59 -20.50
C ARG A 351 -6.35 -17.35 -21.52
N GLN A 352 -7.61 -16.97 -21.65
CA GLN A 352 -8.57 -17.63 -22.53
C GLN A 352 -8.71 -16.81 -23.81
N ASP A 353 -8.42 -17.44 -24.95
CA ASP A 353 -8.58 -16.85 -26.27
C ASP A 353 -10.03 -16.97 -26.78
N ASP A 354 -10.78 -17.95 -26.26
CA ASP A 354 -12.16 -18.25 -26.64
C ASP A 354 -13.16 -17.32 -25.91
N SER A 355 -13.81 -16.44 -26.65
CA SER A 355 -14.81 -15.50 -26.11
C SER A 355 -16.03 -16.21 -25.51
N ARG A 356 -16.52 -17.30 -26.12
CA ARG A 356 -17.64 -18.09 -25.59
C ARG A 356 -17.25 -18.69 -24.23
N PHE A 357 -16.02 -19.19 -24.11
CA PHE A 357 -15.53 -19.72 -22.85
C PHE A 357 -15.38 -18.65 -21.77
N VAL A 358 -14.90 -17.46 -22.14
CA VAL A 358 -14.80 -16.32 -21.21
C VAL A 358 -16.16 -15.95 -20.64
N GLU A 359 -17.21 -15.88 -21.47
CA GLU A 359 -18.58 -15.59 -21.02
C GLU A 359 -19.11 -16.66 -20.06
N VAL A 360 -18.91 -17.93 -20.40
CA VAL A 360 -19.27 -19.07 -19.53
C VAL A 360 -18.57 -18.97 -18.18
N LEU A 361 -17.25 -18.73 -18.17
CA LEU A 361 -16.49 -18.57 -16.93
C LEU A 361 -16.93 -17.36 -16.11
N GLN A 362 -17.33 -16.25 -16.74
CA GLN A 362 -17.85 -15.08 -16.04
C GLN A 362 -19.19 -15.37 -15.35
N LYS A 363 -20.09 -16.14 -15.99
CA LYS A 363 -21.35 -16.60 -15.37
C LYS A 363 -21.10 -17.53 -14.19
N ILE A 364 -20.20 -18.51 -14.36
CA ILE A 364 -19.80 -19.45 -13.29
C ILE A 364 -19.16 -18.71 -12.11
N ARG A 365 -18.35 -17.66 -12.37
CA ARG A 365 -17.69 -16.86 -11.33
C ARG A 365 -18.68 -16.25 -10.33
N VAL A 366 -19.86 -15.84 -10.81
CA VAL A 366 -20.94 -15.26 -9.98
C VAL A 366 -21.97 -16.30 -9.53
N GLY A 367 -21.71 -17.59 -9.76
CA GLY A 367 -22.57 -18.69 -9.33
C GLY A 367 -23.83 -18.89 -10.18
N LYS A 368 -23.85 -18.39 -11.44
CA LYS A 368 -24.98 -18.60 -12.36
C LYS A 368 -24.67 -19.77 -13.31
N CYS A 369 -25.46 -20.84 -13.26
CA CYS A 369 -25.55 -21.84 -14.35
C CYS A 369 -26.87 -21.61 -15.09
N SER A 370 -26.79 -20.89 -16.21
CA SER A 370 -27.87 -20.83 -17.19
C SER A 370 -27.78 -22.02 -18.15
N ASP A 371 -28.85 -22.34 -18.87
CA ASP A 371 -28.91 -23.53 -19.73
C ASP A 371 -27.76 -23.59 -20.75
N ASP A 372 -27.34 -22.44 -21.30
CA ASP A 372 -26.21 -22.33 -22.21
C ASP A 372 -24.86 -22.72 -21.55
N VAL A 373 -24.67 -22.39 -20.26
CA VAL A 373 -23.49 -22.79 -19.49
C VAL A 373 -23.52 -24.29 -19.24
N CYS A 374 -24.66 -24.80 -18.80
CA CYS A 374 -24.82 -26.19 -18.46
C CYS A 374 -24.65 -27.08 -19.73
N MET A 375 -25.17 -26.64 -20.88
CA MET A 375 -24.91 -27.25 -22.19
C MET A 375 -23.44 -27.20 -22.58
N ALA A 376 -22.81 -26.02 -22.54
CA ALA A 376 -21.41 -25.85 -22.95
C ALA A 376 -20.46 -26.73 -22.13
N LEU A 377 -20.70 -26.91 -20.82
CA LEU A 377 -19.90 -27.80 -19.98
C LEU A 377 -20.19 -29.29 -20.26
N THR A 378 -21.45 -29.65 -20.53
CA THR A 378 -21.82 -31.05 -20.81
C THR A 378 -21.25 -31.53 -22.14
N GLU A 379 -21.21 -30.66 -23.15
CA GLU A 379 -20.59 -30.93 -24.47
C GLU A 379 -19.10 -31.29 -24.32
N THR A 380 -18.39 -30.71 -23.34
CA THR A 380 -16.95 -30.98 -23.14
C THR A 380 -16.64 -32.43 -22.78
N LYS A 381 -17.62 -33.22 -22.32
CA LYS A 381 -17.42 -34.65 -22.01
C LYS A 381 -17.01 -35.44 -23.26
N ALA A 382 -17.46 -35.01 -24.44
CA ALA A 382 -17.16 -35.64 -25.72
C ALA A 382 -15.78 -35.22 -26.29
N ASN A 383 -15.10 -34.25 -25.69
CA ASN A 383 -13.79 -33.81 -26.17
C ASN A 383 -12.77 -34.94 -26.05
N ASP A 384 -12.20 -35.36 -27.17
CA ASP A 384 -11.14 -36.36 -27.21
C ASP A 384 -9.76 -35.71 -27.35
N PHE A 385 -8.84 -36.08 -26.46
CA PHE A 385 -7.46 -35.61 -26.45
C PHE A 385 -6.48 -36.64 -27.04
N SER A 386 -7.00 -37.80 -27.49
CA SER A 386 -6.20 -38.91 -28.01
C SER A 386 -5.40 -38.53 -29.27
N ALA A 387 -5.93 -37.64 -30.11
CA ALA A 387 -5.32 -37.20 -31.36
C ALA A 387 -3.96 -36.50 -31.18
N GLU A 388 -3.69 -35.91 -30.01
CA GLU A 388 -2.43 -35.21 -29.72
C GLU A 388 -1.42 -36.07 -28.92
N GLY A 389 -1.80 -37.28 -28.49
CA GLY A 389 -0.98 -38.12 -27.61
C GLY A 389 -0.80 -37.54 -26.20
N VAL A 390 -1.68 -36.61 -25.79
CA VAL A 390 -1.60 -35.88 -24.51
C VAL A 390 -2.66 -36.41 -23.55
N VAL A 391 -2.24 -37.10 -22.48
CA VAL A 391 -3.17 -37.50 -21.40
C VAL A 391 -3.53 -36.26 -20.58
N PRO A 392 -4.78 -35.78 -20.52
CA PRO A 392 -5.11 -34.55 -19.80
C PRO A 392 -4.76 -34.65 -18.31
N THR A 393 -4.30 -33.54 -17.71
CA THR A 393 -4.06 -33.52 -16.25
C THR A 393 -5.40 -33.47 -15.54
N ARG A 394 -5.65 -34.44 -14.65
CA ARG A 394 -6.85 -34.50 -13.82
C ARG A 394 -6.75 -33.54 -12.63
N LEU A 395 -7.75 -32.69 -12.45
CA LEU A 395 -7.88 -31.85 -11.26
C LEU A 395 -8.73 -32.56 -10.21
N CYS A 396 -8.10 -32.85 -9.07
CA CYS A 396 -8.75 -33.49 -7.92
C CYS A 396 -9.10 -32.47 -6.83
N THR A 397 -10.18 -32.72 -6.10
CA THR A 397 -10.57 -31.88 -4.95
C THR A 397 -9.62 -32.08 -3.76
N HIS A 398 -9.20 -33.32 -3.49
CA HIS A 398 -8.25 -33.65 -2.42
C HIS A 398 -6.83 -33.94 -2.94
N THR A 399 -5.82 -33.59 -2.14
CA THR A 399 -4.41 -33.84 -2.48
C THR A 399 -4.04 -35.32 -2.39
N SER A 400 -4.69 -36.08 -1.48
CA SER A 400 -4.56 -37.54 -1.37
C SER A 400 -4.93 -38.23 -2.68
N ASP A 401 -6.03 -37.81 -3.30
CA ASP A 401 -6.54 -38.42 -4.53
C ASP A 401 -5.57 -38.17 -5.69
N ALA A 402 -5.05 -36.94 -5.80
CA ALA A 402 -4.04 -36.60 -6.80
C ALA A 402 -2.74 -37.41 -6.60
N GLN A 403 -2.31 -37.61 -5.35
CA GLN A 403 -1.15 -38.44 -5.06
C GLN A 403 -1.40 -39.91 -5.41
N ALA A 404 -2.55 -40.47 -5.02
CA ALA A 404 -2.91 -41.86 -5.32
C ALA A 404 -2.94 -42.13 -6.83
N VAL A 405 -3.53 -41.22 -7.62
CA VAL A 405 -3.55 -41.33 -9.08
C VAL A 405 -2.13 -41.27 -9.67
N ASN A 406 -1.31 -40.31 -9.22
CA ASN A 406 0.06 -40.20 -9.72
C ASN A 406 0.92 -41.43 -9.37
N THR A 407 0.80 -41.94 -8.14
CA THR A 407 1.53 -43.14 -7.70
C THR A 407 1.11 -44.35 -8.50
N ARG A 408 -0.21 -44.59 -8.64
CA ARG A 408 -0.75 -45.68 -9.43
C ARG A 408 -0.28 -45.63 -10.89
N CYS A 409 -0.41 -44.47 -11.55
CA CYS A 409 0.03 -44.32 -12.94
C CYS A 409 1.55 -44.53 -13.09
N LEU A 410 2.35 -44.13 -12.09
CA LEU A 410 3.80 -44.36 -12.11
C LEU A 410 4.14 -45.85 -11.89
N GLU A 411 3.39 -46.56 -11.06
CA GLU A 411 3.56 -47.98 -10.80
C GLU A 411 3.19 -48.83 -12.02
N GLU A 412 2.09 -48.48 -12.70
CA GLU A 412 1.60 -49.13 -13.93
C GLU A 412 2.58 -49.00 -15.12
N LEU A 413 3.47 -48.00 -15.12
CA LEU A 413 4.48 -47.86 -16.17
C LEU A 413 5.56 -48.94 -16.11
N GLU A 414 5.81 -49.56 -17.26
CA GLU A 414 6.95 -50.45 -17.47
C GLU A 414 8.29 -49.67 -17.44
N GLY A 415 9.35 -50.33 -16.97
CA GLY A 415 10.70 -49.77 -16.92
C GLY A 415 11.21 -49.41 -15.53
N GLU A 416 12.52 -49.19 -15.44
CA GLU A 416 13.22 -48.93 -14.19
C GLU A 416 12.85 -47.57 -13.58
N SER A 417 12.58 -47.56 -12.27
CA SER A 417 12.34 -46.33 -11.53
C SER A 417 13.66 -45.67 -11.14
N LYS A 418 13.75 -44.37 -11.37
CA LYS A 418 14.92 -43.56 -11.03
C LYS A 418 14.58 -42.55 -9.96
N LEU A 419 15.29 -42.63 -8.83
CA LEU A 419 15.15 -41.73 -7.69
C LEU A 419 16.08 -40.53 -7.84
N PHE A 420 15.53 -39.33 -7.67
CA PHE A 420 16.26 -38.07 -7.60
C PHE A 420 16.09 -37.46 -6.21
N GLU A 421 17.16 -37.44 -5.44
CA GLU A 421 17.19 -36.81 -4.12
C GLU A 421 17.66 -35.36 -4.21
N ALA A 422 16.98 -34.49 -3.47
CA ALA A 422 17.28 -33.07 -3.44
C ALA A 422 18.50 -32.78 -2.57
N GLU A 423 19.29 -31.78 -2.97
CA GLU A 423 20.37 -31.24 -2.14
C GLU A 423 19.89 -29.96 -1.44
N ASP A 424 19.91 -29.99 -0.11
CA ASP A 424 19.37 -28.94 0.74
C ASP A 424 20.49 -28.14 1.44
N SER A 425 20.26 -26.84 1.64
CA SER A 425 21.02 -26.04 2.61
C SER A 425 20.70 -26.45 4.05
N GLN A 426 21.49 -25.97 5.02
CA GLN A 426 21.34 -26.27 6.45
C GLN A 426 19.92 -26.11 6.99
N PHE A 427 19.15 -25.16 6.44
CA PHE A 427 17.74 -24.93 6.79
C PHE A 427 16.88 -24.88 5.53
N ILE A 428 15.70 -25.52 5.58
CA ILE A 428 14.70 -25.51 4.50
C ILE A 428 13.32 -25.17 5.10
N PRO A 429 12.70 -24.05 4.68
CA PRO A 429 11.38 -23.67 5.18
C PRO A 429 10.30 -24.61 4.63
N GLU A 430 9.19 -24.72 5.37
CA GLU A 430 8.02 -25.52 4.98
C GLU A 430 7.44 -25.09 3.62
N SER A 431 7.50 -23.79 3.28
CA SER A 431 7.10 -23.26 1.98
C SER A 431 7.86 -23.89 0.82
N LEU A 432 9.15 -24.19 1.01
CA LEU A 432 10.00 -24.85 0.02
C LEU A 432 9.78 -26.36 0.02
N GLN A 433 9.51 -26.97 1.18
CA GLN A 433 9.17 -28.40 1.30
C GLN A 433 7.88 -28.76 0.56
N GLY A 434 6.84 -27.95 0.68
CA GLY A 434 5.55 -28.18 0.01
C GLY A 434 5.57 -27.91 -1.49
N THR A 435 6.54 -27.11 -1.98
CA THR A 435 6.64 -26.71 -3.39
C THR A 435 7.47 -27.69 -4.21
N VAL A 436 8.57 -28.21 -3.65
CA VAL A 436 9.48 -29.11 -4.35
C VAL A 436 9.76 -30.34 -3.50
N ALA A 437 9.41 -31.52 -4.03
CA ALA A 437 9.60 -32.78 -3.32
C ALA A 437 11.09 -33.04 -3.03
N LYS A 438 11.38 -33.50 -1.80
CA LYS A 438 12.74 -33.92 -1.42
C LYS A 438 13.20 -35.13 -2.23
N ARG A 439 12.28 -36.05 -2.51
CA ARG A 439 12.51 -37.28 -3.27
C ARG A 439 11.54 -37.28 -4.44
N LEU A 440 12.06 -37.37 -5.66
CA LEU A 440 11.27 -37.45 -6.88
C LEU A 440 11.62 -38.75 -7.60
N VAL A 441 10.62 -39.60 -7.84
CA VAL A 441 10.79 -40.84 -8.59
C VAL A 441 10.20 -40.65 -9.98
N LEU A 442 10.96 -40.99 -11.02
CA LEU A 442 10.53 -40.92 -12.41
C LEU A 442 10.82 -42.24 -13.14
N LYS A 443 9.98 -42.57 -14.11
CA LYS A 443 10.18 -43.65 -15.09
C LYS A 443 10.15 -43.07 -16.50
N VAL A 444 10.61 -43.85 -17.49
CA VAL A 444 10.33 -43.55 -18.89
C VAL A 444 8.81 -43.57 -19.10
N HIS A 445 8.30 -42.70 -19.96
CA HIS A 445 6.87 -42.42 -20.17
C HIS A 445 6.14 -41.75 -19.01
N ALA A 446 6.84 -41.35 -17.93
CA ALA A 446 6.22 -40.59 -16.86
C ALA A 446 5.77 -39.20 -17.35
N GLN A 447 4.52 -38.83 -17.05
CA GLN A 447 3.99 -37.51 -17.34
C GLN A 447 4.41 -36.52 -16.25
N VAL A 448 5.05 -35.43 -16.66
CA VAL A 448 5.63 -34.43 -15.78
C VAL A 448 5.21 -33.01 -16.15
N MET A 449 5.31 -32.11 -15.20
CA MET A 449 5.05 -30.69 -15.36
C MET A 449 6.19 -29.85 -14.78
N LEU A 450 6.55 -28.78 -15.47
CA LEU A 450 7.55 -27.82 -15.00
C LEU A 450 6.99 -26.99 -13.85
N MET A 451 7.78 -26.86 -12.78
CA MET A 451 7.47 -26.07 -11.59
C MET A 451 8.01 -24.63 -11.65
N LYS A 452 8.80 -24.31 -12.67
CA LYS A 452 9.45 -23.00 -12.82
C LYS A 452 9.58 -22.66 -14.29
N ASN A 453 9.63 -21.37 -14.59
CA ASN A 453 10.01 -20.89 -15.91
C ASN A 453 11.49 -21.25 -16.15
N VAL A 454 11.74 -22.13 -17.13
CA VAL A 454 13.10 -22.58 -17.49
C VAL A 454 13.60 -21.75 -18.66
N ASP A 455 12.82 -21.70 -19.75
CA ASP A 455 13.16 -20.94 -20.94
C ASP A 455 11.87 -20.40 -21.59
N LEU A 456 11.54 -19.15 -21.24
CA LEU A 456 10.37 -18.47 -21.78
C LEU A 456 10.49 -18.24 -23.30
N THR A 457 11.71 -18.17 -23.85
CA THR A 457 11.92 -17.93 -25.29
C THR A 457 11.53 -19.15 -26.12
N ARG A 458 11.70 -20.34 -25.53
CA ARG A 458 11.25 -21.62 -26.09
C ARG A 458 9.85 -22.00 -25.62
N GLY A 459 9.12 -21.14 -24.90
CA GLY A 459 7.78 -21.47 -24.41
C GLY A 459 7.74 -22.48 -23.25
N LEU A 460 8.85 -22.66 -22.53
CA LEU A 460 8.95 -23.51 -21.34
C LEU A 460 8.70 -22.68 -20.08
N SER A 461 7.44 -22.63 -19.69
CA SER A 461 6.96 -21.91 -18.51
C SER A 461 6.56 -22.86 -17.39
N ASN A 462 6.38 -22.30 -16.19
CA ASN A 462 5.71 -23.01 -15.10
C ASN A 462 4.32 -23.49 -15.56
N GLY A 463 4.03 -24.77 -15.35
CA GLY A 463 2.83 -25.43 -15.86
C GLY A 463 3.01 -26.14 -17.21
N SER A 464 4.12 -25.93 -17.93
CA SER A 464 4.39 -26.65 -19.18
C SER A 464 4.49 -28.15 -18.92
N ARG A 465 3.74 -28.93 -19.70
CA ARG A 465 3.60 -30.37 -19.54
C ARG A 465 4.43 -31.14 -20.57
N GLY A 466 4.88 -32.31 -20.19
CA GLY A 466 5.61 -33.20 -21.09
C GLY A 466 5.69 -34.63 -20.57
N VAL A 467 6.31 -35.48 -21.37
CA VAL A 467 6.53 -36.90 -21.07
C VAL A 467 8.02 -37.19 -21.07
N VAL A 468 8.49 -37.91 -20.06
CA VAL A 468 9.88 -38.39 -20.01
C VAL A 468 10.08 -39.42 -21.12
N THR A 469 10.92 -39.13 -22.11
CA THR A 469 11.17 -40.07 -23.22
C THR A 469 12.34 -41.00 -22.96
N LYS A 470 13.36 -40.52 -22.23
CA LYS A 470 14.56 -41.28 -21.87
C LYS A 470 15.32 -40.58 -20.75
N PHE A 471 16.34 -41.24 -20.22
CA PHE A 471 17.34 -40.62 -19.35
C PHE A 471 18.65 -40.42 -20.14
N SER A 472 19.28 -39.25 -19.99
CA SER A 472 20.55 -38.94 -20.64
C SER A 472 21.69 -39.81 -20.10
N LYS A 473 22.85 -39.79 -20.78
CA LYS A 473 24.06 -40.48 -20.28
C LYS A 473 24.51 -39.99 -18.90
N LYS A 474 24.16 -38.75 -18.53
CA LYS A 474 24.43 -38.17 -17.19
C LYS A 474 23.38 -38.59 -16.16
N GLY A 475 22.34 -39.29 -16.59
CA GLY A 475 21.28 -39.80 -15.75
C GLY A 475 20.09 -38.86 -15.54
N PHE A 476 20.04 -37.71 -16.21
CA PHE A 476 18.93 -36.74 -16.09
C PHE A 476 17.78 -37.04 -17.06
N PRO A 477 16.53 -36.70 -16.70
CA PRO A 477 15.39 -36.96 -17.58
C PRO A 477 15.43 -36.06 -18.82
N VAL A 478 15.20 -36.66 -19.98
CA VAL A 478 14.89 -35.98 -21.23
C VAL A 478 13.38 -35.99 -21.40
N VAL A 479 12.79 -34.80 -21.46
CA VAL A 479 11.33 -34.61 -21.49
C VAL A 479 10.94 -34.04 -22.84
N LYS A 480 9.98 -34.69 -23.52
CA LYS A 480 9.31 -34.13 -24.69
C LYS A 480 8.14 -33.27 -24.21
N PHE A 481 8.26 -31.95 -24.36
CA PHE A 481 7.21 -31.02 -23.94
C PHE A 481 6.14 -30.89 -25.00
N PHE A 482 4.87 -30.88 -24.60
CA PHE A 482 3.75 -30.77 -25.55
C PHE A 482 3.69 -29.40 -26.22
N SER A 483 4.09 -28.33 -25.51
CA SER A 483 4.06 -26.97 -26.04
C SER A 483 5.08 -26.69 -27.16
N THR A 484 6.19 -27.43 -27.19
CA THR A 484 7.28 -27.23 -28.15
C THR A 484 7.45 -28.40 -29.10
N HIS A 485 6.92 -29.57 -28.73
CA HIS A 485 7.24 -30.87 -29.32
C HIS A 485 8.73 -31.23 -29.34
N GLU A 486 9.57 -30.49 -28.60
CA GLU A 486 11.01 -30.70 -28.52
C GLU A 486 11.39 -31.58 -27.32
N GLU A 487 12.40 -32.43 -27.51
CA GLU A 487 13.04 -33.16 -26.41
C GLU A 487 14.08 -32.28 -25.72
N ILE A 488 13.97 -32.14 -24.39
CA ILE A 488 14.83 -31.26 -23.61
C ILE A 488 15.35 -32.02 -22.39
N GLU A 489 16.66 -32.04 -22.23
CA GLU A 489 17.31 -32.55 -21.02
C GLU A 489 17.05 -31.57 -19.86
N VAL A 490 16.36 -32.05 -18.83
CA VAL A 490 16.02 -31.25 -17.65
C VAL A 490 17.03 -31.52 -16.55
N THR A 491 17.82 -30.51 -16.20
CA THR A 491 18.81 -30.60 -15.13
C THR A 491 18.30 -30.02 -13.81
N PRO A 492 18.84 -30.43 -12.65
CA PRO A 492 18.49 -29.84 -11.36
C PRO A 492 18.75 -28.33 -11.35
N ILE A 493 17.80 -27.58 -10.80
CA ILE A 493 17.91 -26.13 -10.62
C ILE A 493 17.84 -25.76 -9.15
N ARG A 494 18.35 -24.57 -8.84
CA ARG A 494 18.28 -23.99 -7.50
C ARG A 494 16.90 -23.35 -7.28
N PHE A 495 16.18 -23.87 -6.29
CA PHE A 495 15.03 -23.22 -5.66
C PHE A 495 15.52 -22.48 -4.42
N ALA A 496 15.48 -21.17 -4.48
CA ALA A 496 15.95 -20.32 -3.40
C ALA A 496 14.76 -19.52 -2.86
N VAL A 497 14.59 -19.58 -1.55
CA VAL A 497 13.62 -18.76 -0.83
C VAL A 497 14.42 -17.87 0.11
N ARG A 498 14.23 -16.56 -0.03
CA ARG A 498 14.95 -15.61 0.82
C ARG A 498 14.27 -15.59 2.18
N MET A 499 14.95 -16.16 3.17
CA MET A 499 14.48 -16.16 4.54
C MET A 499 14.90 -14.86 5.22
N PRO A 500 13.99 -14.19 5.92
CA PRO A 500 14.31 -13.00 6.69
C PRO A 500 15.28 -13.32 7.84
N GLY A 501 16.31 -12.49 8.03
CA GLY A 501 17.33 -12.67 9.08
C GLY A 501 18.49 -13.61 8.73
N HIS A 502 18.48 -14.24 7.55
CA HIS A 502 19.60 -15.02 7.03
C HIS A 502 20.25 -14.29 5.85
N ASP A 503 21.58 -14.14 5.87
CA ASP A 503 22.35 -13.55 4.77
C ASP A 503 22.30 -14.42 3.50
N GLU A 504 22.21 -15.74 3.68
CA GLU A 504 22.08 -16.70 2.57
C GLU A 504 20.65 -17.24 2.44
N PRO A 505 20.12 -17.35 1.21
CA PRO A 505 18.78 -17.89 0.99
C PRO A 505 18.76 -19.40 1.22
N ALA A 506 17.72 -19.88 1.90
CA ALA A 506 17.42 -21.30 2.00
C ALA A 506 17.24 -21.88 0.60
N CYS A 507 17.94 -22.98 0.33
CA CYS A 507 18.20 -23.46 -1.01
C CYS A 507 17.96 -24.96 -1.10
N ARG A 508 17.07 -25.36 -2.01
CA ARG A 508 16.90 -26.74 -2.46
C ARG A 508 17.33 -26.84 -3.92
N ARG A 509 18.31 -27.70 -4.23
CA ARG A 509 18.67 -28.06 -5.61
C ARG A 509 17.99 -29.36 -5.98
N GLN A 510 17.08 -29.30 -6.95
CA GLN A 510 16.28 -30.45 -7.39
C GLN A 510 15.81 -30.24 -8.83
N LEU A 511 15.42 -31.31 -9.52
CA LEU A 511 14.74 -31.23 -10.81
C LEU A 511 13.47 -30.36 -10.71
N PRO A 512 13.24 -29.42 -11.65
CA PRO A 512 12.03 -28.58 -11.65
C PRO A 512 10.80 -29.30 -12.19
N LEU A 513 10.62 -30.57 -11.83
CA LEU A 513 9.56 -31.43 -12.33
C LEU A 513 8.71 -31.96 -11.17
N GLN A 514 7.43 -32.12 -11.44
CA GLN A 514 6.52 -32.94 -10.62
C GLN A 514 5.71 -33.86 -11.53
N LEU A 515 5.20 -34.97 -10.99
CA LEU A 515 4.25 -35.82 -11.69
C LEU A 515 2.97 -35.04 -12.01
N ALA A 516 2.41 -35.27 -13.18
CA ALA A 516 1.38 -34.40 -13.75
C ALA A 516 0.19 -35.15 -14.38
N TRP A 517 -0.06 -36.40 -13.99
CA TRP A 517 -1.32 -37.07 -14.30
C TRP A 517 -2.47 -36.46 -13.53
N ALA A 518 -2.26 -36.16 -12.24
CA ALA A 518 -3.24 -35.48 -11.41
C ALA A 518 -2.60 -34.41 -10.52
N ILE A 519 -3.32 -33.31 -10.30
CA ILE A 519 -2.96 -32.28 -9.31
C ILE A 519 -4.21 -31.85 -8.55
N SER A 520 -4.06 -31.36 -7.31
CA SER A 520 -5.21 -30.81 -6.59
C SER A 520 -5.60 -29.43 -7.14
N ILE A 521 -6.90 -29.10 -7.10
CA ILE A 521 -7.43 -27.81 -7.56
C ILE A 521 -6.69 -26.64 -6.89
N HIS A 522 -6.43 -26.76 -5.59
CA HIS A 522 -5.67 -25.77 -4.83
C HIS A 522 -4.24 -25.55 -5.38
N LYS A 523 -3.51 -26.62 -5.72
CA LYS A 523 -2.17 -26.51 -6.32
C LYS A 523 -2.18 -26.02 -7.77
N SER A 524 -3.33 -26.09 -8.45
CA SER A 524 -3.51 -25.57 -9.80
C SER A 524 -3.75 -24.04 -9.86
N GLN A 525 -4.01 -23.40 -8.72
CA GLN A 525 -4.25 -21.96 -8.66
C GLN A 525 -3.03 -21.19 -9.18
N GLY A 526 -3.27 -20.15 -9.99
CA GLY A 526 -2.23 -19.44 -10.73
C GLY A 526 -1.71 -20.13 -12.00
N LEU A 527 -1.83 -21.47 -12.14
CA LEU A 527 -1.38 -22.20 -13.34
C LEU A 527 -2.31 -22.00 -14.54
N THR A 528 -1.76 -22.24 -15.73
CA THR A 528 -2.48 -22.31 -17.00
C THR A 528 -2.16 -23.67 -17.61
N LEU A 529 -3.19 -24.47 -17.91
CA LEU A 529 -3.04 -25.84 -18.38
C LEU A 529 -3.52 -25.94 -19.82
N ASP A 530 -2.73 -26.62 -20.66
CA ASP A 530 -3.01 -26.76 -22.09
C ASP A 530 -4.11 -27.80 -22.37
N ALA A 531 -4.25 -28.82 -21.51
CA ALA A 531 -5.35 -29.78 -21.54
C ALA A 531 -5.65 -30.25 -20.11
N VAL A 532 -6.92 -30.26 -19.73
CA VAL A 532 -7.35 -30.51 -18.34
C VAL A 532 -8.64 -31.32 -18.28
N GLU A 533 -8.66 -32.30 -17.38
CA GLU A 533 -9.83 -33.07 -17.04
C GLU A 533 -10.27 -32.70 -15.61
N VAL A 534 -11.53 -32.32 -15.43
CA VAL A 534 -12.04 -31.85 -14.14
C VAL A 534 -13.21 -32.72 -13.71
N SER A 535 -13.07 -33.39 -12.56
CA SER A 535 -14.21 -34.03 -11.89
C SER A 535 -14.82 -33.07 -10.88
N LEU A 536 -16.12 -32.82 -11.01
CA LEU A 536 -16.87 -31.90 -10.13
C LEU A 536 -17.71 -32.61 -9.06
N GLU A 537 -17.68 -33.94 -9.01
CA GLU A 537 -18.52 -34.77 -8.14
C GLU A 537 -18.34 -34.48 -6.63
N ARG A 538 -17.11 -34.18 -6.19
CA ARG A 538 -16.75 -34.00 -4.77
C ARG A 538 -16.43 -32.55 -4.41
N VAL A 539 -16.96 -31.58 -5.15
CA VAL A 539 -16.74 -30.15 -4.85
C VAL A 539 -17.49 -29.77 -3.58
N PHE A 540 -16.77 -29.30 -2.56
CA PHE A 540 -17.35 -28.94 -1.26
C PHE A 540 -17.39 -27.43 -1.01
N ALA A 541 -16.48 -26.65 -1.61
CA ALA A 541 -16.33 -25.23 -1.34
C ALA A 541 -16.90 -24.33 -2.46
N GLU A 542 -17.42 -23.16 -2.06
CA GLU A 542 -17.88 -22.12 -3.00
C GLU A 542 -16.70 -21.59 -3.84
N GLY A 543 -16.91 -21.38 -5.13
CA GLY A 543 -15.86 -20.92 -6.06
C GLY A 543 -14.81 -21.98 -6.47
N GLN A 544 -14.77 -23.15 -5.84
CA GLN A 544 -13.80 -24.22 -6.17
C GLN A 544 -13.98 -24.72 -7.61
N SER A 545 -15.23 -24.89 -8.07
CA SER A 545 -15.56 -25.22 -9.47
C SER A 545 -15.00 -24.19 -10.45
N TYR A 546 -15.15 -22.90 -10.15
CA TYR A 546 -14.63 -21.82 -10.98
C TYR A 546 -13.09 -21.84 -11.05
N VAL A 547 -12.41 -22.09 -9.93
CA VAL A 547 -10.93 -22.20 -9.93
C VAL A 547 -10.46 -23.32 -10.83
N ALA A 548 -11.11 -24.50 -10.75
CA ALA A 548 -10.77 -25.67 -11.57
C ALA A 548 -11.00 -25.43 -13.07
N LEU A 549 -12.19 -24.95 -13.44
CA LEU A 549 -12.56 -24.70 -14.84
C LEU A 549 -11.72 -23.59 -15.47
N SER A 550 -11.40 -22.54 -14.71
CA SER A 550 -10.60 -21.40 -15.21
C SER A 550 -9.12 -21.72 -15.47
N ARG A 551 -8.66 -22.96 -15.25
CA ARG A 551 -7.30 -23.41 -15.56
C ARG A 551 -7.10 -23.67 -17.05
N ALA A 552 -8.16 -24.07 -17.75
CA ALA A 552 -8.16 -24.33 -19.18
C ALA A 552 -8.01 -23.03 -19.99
N ARG A 553 -7.47 -23.13 -21.22
CA ARG A 553 -7.39 -22.00 -22.17
C ARG A 553 -8.63 -21.89 -23.06
N SER A 554 -9.25 -23.00 -23.42
CA SER A 554 -10.44 -23.06 -24.29
C SER A 554 -11.39 -24.18 -23.86
N LEU A 555 -12.64 -24.14 -24.33
CA LEU A 555 -13.59 -25.23 -24.12
C LEU A 555 -13.11 -26.55 -24.74
N ALA A 556 -12.39 -26.50 -25.87
CA ALA A 556 -11.81 -27.69 -26.52
C ALA A 556 -10.74 -28.36 -25.65
N SER A 557 -9.98 -27.58 -24.87
CA SER A 557 -8.93 -28.09 -23.95
C SER A 557 -9.45 -28.62 -22.62
N LEU A 558 -10.76 -28.54 -22.38
CA LEU A 558 -11.40 -28.89 -21.12
C LEU A 558 -12.24 -30.15 -21.32
N ARG A 559 -12.21 -31.06 -20.34
CA ARG A 559 -13.18 -32.16 -20.23
C ARG A 559 -13.74 -32.20 -18.83
N VAL A 560 -15.05 -32.02 -18.71
CA VAL A 560 -15.75 -32.07 -17.42
C VAL A 560 -16.43 -33.43 -17.23
N ILE A 561 -16.21 -34.04 -16.08
CA ILE A 561 -16.80 -35.32 -15.68
C ILE A 561 -17.73 -35.09 -14.50
N ALA A 562 -18.87 -35.79 -14.50
CA ALA A 562 -19.87 -35.75 -13.43
C ALA A 562 -20.30 -34.31 -13.09
N PHE A 563 -20.70 -33.56 -14.11
CA PHE A 563 -21.20 -32.20 -13.94
C PHE A 563 -22.61 -32.23 -13.34
N ASP A 564 -22.81 -31.42 -12.30
CA ASP A 564 -24.11 -31.08 -11.76
C ASP A 564 -24.17 -29.56 -11.59
N ALA A 565 -25.31 -28.94 -11.95
CA ALA A 565 -25.50 -27.50 -11.85
C ALA A 565 -25.41 -27.00 -10.40
N SER A 566 -25.76 -27.85 -9.42
CA SER A 566 -25.73 -27.50 -7.99
C SER A 566 -24.33 -27.15 -7.46
N VAL A 567 -23.27 -27.61 -8.14
CA VAL A 567 -21.87 -27.38 -7.73
C VAL A 567 -21.34 -26.00 -8.10
N ILE A 568 -22.07 -25.25 -8.95
CA ILE A 568 -21.71 -23.87 -9.31
C ILE A 568 -22.29 -22.93 -8.26
N ARG A 569 -21.45 -22.57 -7.28
CA ARG A 569 -21.83 -21.72 -6.15
C ARG A 569 -20.82 -20.60 -5.96
N ALA A 570 -21.31 -19.41 -5.62
CA ALA A 570 -20.51 -18.26 -5.26
C ALA A 570 -21.02 -17.64 -3.96
N ASN A 571 -20.09 -17.19 -3.12
CA ASN A 571 -20.42 -16.59 -1.84
C ASN A 571 -21.15 -15.26 -2.03
N LYS A 572 -22.34 -15.11 -1.42
CA LYS A 572 -23.18 -13.90 -1.57
C LYS A 572 -22.49 -12.65 -1.02
N ASN A 573 -21.68 -12.75 0.04
CA ASN A 573 -20.96 -11.60 0.60
C ASN A 573 -19.87 -11.12 -0.35
N VAL A 574 -19.19 -12.05 -1.04
CA VAL A 574 -18.20 -11.70 -2.07
C VAL A 574 -18.88 -11.01 -3.25
N ILE A 575 -20.04 -11.51 -3.71
CA ILE A 575 -20.79 -10.86 -4.78
C ILE A 575 -21.12 -9.40 -4.42
N ARG A 576 -21.71 -9.18 -3.24
CA ARG A 576 -22.03 -7.83 -2.74
C ARG A 576 -20.80 -6.93 -2.64
N TYR A 577 -19.67 -7.46 -2.21
CA TYR A 577 -18.41 -6.71 -2.13
C TYR A 577 -17.89 -6.26 -3.51
N TYR A 578 -17.98 -7.13 -4.53
CA TYR A 578 -17.57 -6.74 -5.88
C TYR A 578 -18.59 -5.84 -6.58
N GLU A 579 -19.87 -5.91 -6.21
CA GLU A 579 -20.90 -4.95 -6.64
C GLU A 579 -20.62 -3.55 -6.08
N SER A 580 -20.34 -3.43 -4.78
CA SER A 580 -20.03 -2.12 -4.18
C SER A 580 -18.76 -1.48 -4.73
N ILE A 581 -17.75 -2.27 -5.11
CA ILE A 581 -16.55 -1.74 -5.79
C ILE A 581 -16.90 -1.20 -7.18
N LYS A 582 -17.77 -1.90 -7.94
CA LYS A 582 -18.19 -1.43 -9.27
C LYS A 582 -18.97 -0.13 -9.17
N ASP A 583 -19.91 -0.05 -8.26
CA ASP A 583 -20.72 1.15 -8.05
C ASP A 583 -19.83 2.35 -7.66
N ASN A 584 -18.85 2.14 -6.76
CA ASN A 584 -17.89 3.18 -6.40
C ASN A 584 -16.99 3.59 -7.58
N ALA A 585 -16.54 2.63 -8.39
CA ALA A 585 -15.71 2.92 -9.56
C ALA A 585 -16.47 3.65 -10.66
N ASP A 586 -17.75 3.33 -10.86
CA ASP A 586 -18.61 4.01 -11.82
C ASP A 586 -18.93 5.44 -11.35
N ASN A 587 -19.17 5.65 -10.05
CA ASN A 587 -19.32 6.99 -9.46
C ASN A 587 -18.02 7.82 -9.58
N GLU A 588 -16.86 7.23 -9.26
CA GLU A 588 -15.55 7.90 -9.43
C GLU A 588 -15.27 8.23 -10.90
N ALA A 589 -15.62 7.32 -11.83
CA ALA A 589 -15.45 7.54 -13.27
C ALA A 589 -16.42 8.59 -13.82
N GLU A 590 -17.65 8.67 -13.30
CA GLU A 590 -18.58 9.76 -13.63
C GLU A 590 -18.08 11.11 -13.13
N GLU A 591 -17.51 11.15 -11.92
CA GLU A 591 -16.94 12.37 -11.33
C GLU A 591 -15.64 12.79 -12.04
N GLU A 592 -14.74 11.85 -12.36
CA GLU A 592 -13.58 12.11 -13.20
C GLU A 592 -13.99 12.52 -14.62
N ASN A 593 -14.99 11.88 -15.23
CA ASN A 593 -15.51 12.29 -16.55
C ASN A 593 -16.19 13.66 -16.49
N PHE A 594 -16.84 14.02 -15.38
CA PHE A 594 -17.38 15.36 -15.14
C PHE A 594 -16.26 16.41 -15.02
N ILE A 595 -15.16 16.07 -14.34
CA ILE A 595 -13.96 16.93 -14.21
C ILE A 595 -13.20 17.03 -15.55
N VAL A 596 -13.08 15.93 -16.31
CA VAL A 596 -12.41 15.89 -17.62
C VAL A 596 -13.25 16.61 -18.69
N ARG A 597 -14.58 16.51 -18.67
CA ARG A 597 -15.49 17.32 -19.50
C ARG A 597 -15.36 18.82 -19.20
N LYS A 598 -14.99 19.21 -17.97
CA LYS A 598 -14.61 20.59 -17.65
C LYS A 598 -13.23 20.99 -18.17
N ARG A 599 -12.31 20.05 -18.39
CA ARG A 599 -10.92 20.31 -18.84
C ARG A 599 -10.74 20.27 -20.36
N GLN A 600 -11.57 19.55 -21.11
CA GLN A 600 -11.55 19.58 -22.58
C GLN A 600 -12.51 20.66 -23.13
N ARG A 601 -11.98 21.86 -23.38
CA ARG A 601 -12.69 22.88 -24.18
C ARG A 601 -12.57 22.53 -25.68
N PRO A 602 -13.66 22.39 -26.45
CA PRO A 602 -13.58 22.53 -27.89
C PRO A 602 -13.30 24.01 -28.22
N LYS A 603 -12.43 24.28 -29.19
CA LYS A 603 -12.40 25.57 -29.89
C LYS A 603 -13.73 25.73 -30.62
N TRP A 604 -14.61 26.60 -30.14
CA TRP A 604 -15.85 26.93 -30.85
C TRP A 604 -15.58 28.03 -31.89
N PRO A 605 -16.02 27.89 -33.15
CA PRO A 605 -16.37 29.02 -33.97
C PRO A 605 -17.66 29.70 -33.42
N PRO A 606 -17.86 31.00 -33.68
CA PRO A 606 -18.91 31.79 -33.05
C PRO A 606 -20.27 31.49 -33.69
N LYS A 607 -21.34 31.55 -32.87
CA LYS A 607 -22.74 31.16 -33.12
C LYS A 607 -22.95 29.69 -32.71
N ILE A 608 -23.46 29.39 -31.53
CA ILE A 608 -24.84 29.66 -31.10
C ILE A 608 -24.85 29.68 -29.56
N LEU A 609 -24.90 30.90 -28.99
CA LEU A 609 -25.34 31.12 -27.62
C LEU A 609 -26.84 31.37 -27.68
N ARG A 610 -27.64 30.37 -27.30
CA ARG A 610 -28.92 30.53 -26.59
C ARG A 610 -29.54 29.16 -26.29
N ALA A 611 -30.04 29.06 -25.07
CA ALA A 611 -30.90 28.00 -24.53
C ALA A 611 -30.24 26.73 -23.97
N MET A 612 -29.42 26.89 -22.92
CA MET A 612 -29.55 26.02 -21.74
C MET A 612 -29.77 26.92 -20.51
N LYS A 613 -30.79 26.58 -19.73
CA LYS A 613 -31.53 27.49 -18.83
C LYS A 613 -30.69 27.95 -17.64
N PHE A 614 -30.67 29.26 -17.47
CA PHE A 614 -30.12 30.04 -16.36
C PHE A 614 -30.99 29.97 -15.08
N SER A 615 -31.94 29.04 -14.97
CA SER A 615 -32.95 29.04 -13.89
C SER A 615 -32.53 28.32 -12.61
N ASP A 616 -31.53 27.44 -12.64
CA ASP A 616 -31.21 26.58 -11.48
C ASP A 616 -30.01 27.10 -10.65
N MET A 617 -29.48 28.28 -11.00
CA MET A 617 -28.44 29.00 -10.25
C MET A 617 -28.98 30.17 -9.41
N ALA A 618 -30.30 30.35 -9.36
CA ALA A 618 -30.96 31.39 -8.58
C ALA A 618 -31.54 30.81 -7.27
N LYS A 619 -30.95 31.25 -6.14
CA LYS A 619 -31.39 31.14 -4.72
C LYS A 619 -30.41 30.37 -3.80
N LYS A 620 -29.17 30.85 -3.69
CA LYS A 620 -28.45 30.80 -2.42
C LYS A 620 -28.34 32.24 -1.91
N ASN A 621 -29.01 32.53 -0.80
CA ASN A 621 -28.87 33.80 -0.09
C ASN A 621 -27.71 33.62 0.90
N TYR A 622 -26.60 34.29 0.63
CA TYR A 622 -25.51 34.44 1.60
C TYR A 622 -25.82 35.66 2.48
N MET A 623 -25.17 35.78 3.63
CA MET A 623 -25.36 36.91 4.53
C MET A 623 -24.04 37.64 4.72
N CYS A 624 -24.06 38.97 4.60
CA CYS A 624 -22.87 39.75 4.91
C CYS A 624 -22.59 39.72 6.42
N VAL A 625 -21.38 39.31 6.81
CA VAL A 625 -20.98 39.19 8.22
C VAL A 625 -20.84 40.53 8.95
N ASN A 626 -20.86 41.64 8.21
CA ASN A 626 -20.69 43.00 8.75
C ASN A 626 -22.01 43.75 8.95
N CYS A 627 -22.94 43.65 8.00
CA CYS A 627 -24.22 44.39 8.05
C CYS A 627 -25.46 43.49 8.01
N MET A 628 -25.30 42.16 7.95
CA MET A 628 -26.38 41.17 7.88
C MET A 628 -27.35 41.38 6.70
N GLU A 629 -26.88 42.00 5.62
CA GLU A 629 -27.68 42.15 4.40
C GLU A 629 -27.47 40.94 3.47
N PRO A 630 -28.54 40.40 2.85
CA PRO A 630 -28.43 39.25 1.98
C PRO A 630 -27.58 39.57 0.74
N SER A 631 -26.61 38.72 0.48
CA SER A 631 -25.78 38.75 -0.71
C SER A 631 -26.10 37.59 -1.64
N THR A 632 -25.95 37.85 -2.93
CA THR A 632 -26.13 36.85 -4.00
C THR A 632 -24.93 35.92 -4.15
N SER A 633 -23.75 36.33 -3.65
CA SER A 633 -22.49 35.56 -3.74
C SER A 633 -21.48 36.00 -2.67
N LEU A 634 -20.64 35.08 -2.21
CA LEU A 634 -19.47 35.40 -1.35
C LEU A 634 -18.26 35.85 -2.18
N TYR A 635 -18.16 35.37 -3.41
CA TYR A 635 -17.12 35.77 -4.35
C TYR A 635 -17.63 35.74 -5.78
N GLN A 636 -16.94 36.49 -6.63
CA GLN A 636 -17.08 36.48 -8.08
C GLN A 636 -15.84 35.87 -8.70
N ARG A 637 -16.06 34.95 -9.65
CA ARG A 637 -14.98 34.32 -10.41
C ARG A 637 -14.80 35.08 -11.72
N TYR A 638 -13.63 35.68 -11.91
CA TYR A 638 -13.30 36.49 -13.09
C TYR A 638 -12.59 35.65 -14.17
N SER A 639 -11.74 34.69 -13.77
CA SER A 639 -11.05 33.76 -14.67
C SER A 639 -10.69 32.45 -13.96
N GLU A 640 -10.00 31.52 -14.65
CA GLU A 640 -9.44 30.34 -13.98
C GLU A 640 -8.29 30.75 -13.05
N GLY A 641 -8.48 30.53 -11.74
CA GLY A 641 -7.51 30.88 -10.69
C GLY A 641 -7.66 32.28 -10.10
N VAL A 642 -8.53 33.14 -10.64
CA VAL A 642 -8.78 34.49 -10.09
C VAL A 642 -10.20 34.59 -9.55
N ILE A 643 -10.28 34.59 -8.22
CA ILE A 643 -11.50 34.79 -7.45
C ILE A 643 -11.34 36.13 -6.72
N ARG A 644 -12.35 36.98 -6.79
CA ARG A 644 -12.43 38.22 -6.01
C ARG A 644 -13.62 38.09 -5.07
N LEU A 645 -13.42 38.40 -3.80
CA LEU A 645 -14.50 38.40 -2.82
C LEU A 645 -15.55 39.44 -3.21
N SER A 646 -16.83 39.12 -2.97
CA SER A 646 -17.94 39.99 -3.33
C SER A 646 -18.07 41.10 -2.32
N ASP A 647 -18.26 42.33 -2.80
CA ASP A 647 -18.55 43.48 -1.96
C ASP A 647 -20.05 43.51 -1.62
N CYS A 648 -20.39 43.82 -0.38
CA CYS A 648 -21.76 43.93 0.08
C CYS A 648 -22.38 45.23 -0.45
N LYS A 649 -23.60 45.15 -1.00
CA LYS A 649 -24.32 46.33 -1.52
C LYS A 649 -24.78 47.30 -0.42
N GLY A 650 -24.91 46.82 0.81
CA GLY A 650 -25.30 47.62 1.96
C GLY A 650 -24.19 48.46 2.55
N CYS A 651 -23.15 47.78 3.06
CA CYS A 651 -22.06 48.44 3.77
C CYS A 651 -20.81 48.70 2.92
N GLY A 652 -20.73 48.21 1.69
CA GLY A 652 -19.57 48.37 0.81
C GLY A 652 -18.35 47.52 1.19
N GLU A 653 -18.35 46.88 2.36
CA GLU A 653 -17.31 45.94 2.78
C GLU A 653 -17.49 44.56 2.12
N VAL A 654 -16.41 43.78 2.10
CA VAL A 654 -16.46 42.40 1.63
C VAL A 654 -17.48 41.58 2.43
N VAL A 655 -18.33 40.81 1.73
CA VAL A 655 -19.45 40.04 2.31
C VAL A 655 -18.99 39.10 3.41
N ASP A 656 -17.93 38.33 3.16
CA ASP A 656 -17.23 37.51 4.14
C ASP A 656 -15.76 37.42 3.71
N LYS A 657 -14.83 37.83 4.59
CA LYS A 657 -13.38 37.73 4.31
C LYS A 657 -12.86 36.31 4.51
N TYR A 658 -13.57 35.50 5.28
CA TYR A 658 -13.24 34.12 5.58
C TYR A 658 -14.09 33.22 4.70
N VAL A 659 -13.54 32.80 3.55
CA VAL A 659 -14.24 31.91 2.61
C VAL A 659 -13.46 30.60 2.53
N GLU A 660 -13.83 29.64 3.37
CA GLU A 660 -13.22 28.31 3.34
C GLU A 660 -14.24 27.21 3.05
N TYR A 661 -13.90 26.37 2.08
CA TYR A 661 -14.75 25.26 1.63
C TYR A 661 -14.33 23.92 2.24
N ASP A 662 -13.10 23.82 2.72
CA ASP A 662 -12.62 22.61 3.37
C ASP A 662 -13.12 22.58 4.82
N THR A 663 -14.06 21.67 5.08
CA THR A 663 -14.64 21.44 6.41
C THR A 663 -13.58 21.19 7.48
N MET A 664 -12.44 20.56 7.14
CA MET A 664 -11.38 20.28 8.11
C MET A 664 -10.67 21.56 8.57
N LEU A 665 -10.41 22.49 7.64
CA LEU A 665 -9.82 23.78 7.98
C LEU A 665 -10.78 24.61 8.83
N VAL A 666 -12.08 24.61 8.48
CA VAL A 666 -13.11 25.26 9.30
C VAL A 666 -13.14 24.68 10.72
N VAL A 667 -13.05 23.35 10.88
CA VAL A 667 -13.02 22.71 12.20
C VAL A 667 -11.77 23.07 13.00
N ILE A 668 -10.59 23.10 12.36
CA ILE A 668 -9.34 23.51 13.03
C ILE A 668 -9.46 24.96 13.52
N ASP A 669 -9.98 25.86 12.69
CA ASP A 669 -10.16 27.26 13.06
C ASP A 669 -11.21 27.45 14.17
N LEU A 670 -12.25 26.61 14.21
CA LEU A 670 -13.19 26.57 15.34
C LEU A 670 -12.49 26.13 16.63
N ILE A 671 -11.64 25.09 16.58
CA ILE A 671 -10.86 24.61 17.74
C ILE A 671 -9.90 25.69 18.26
N ILE A 672 -9.36 26.51 17.36
CA ILE A 672 -8.49 27.66 17.72
C ILE A 672 -9.33 28.87 18.20
N HIS A 673 -10.66 28.74 18.26
CA HIS A 673 -11.60 29.80 18.63
C HIS A 673 -11.55 31.05 17.71
N ASN A 674 -11.28 30.85 16.41
CA ASN A 674 -11.29 31.93 15.42
C ASN A 674 -12.73 32.38 15.12
N ILE A 675 -13.10 33.59 15.57
CA ILE A 675 -14.45 34.15 15.41
C ILE A 675 -14.93 34.20 13.94
N SER A 676 -14.00 34.30 12.99
CA SER A 676 -14.33 34.33 11.56
C SER A 676 -14.91 33.00 11.08
N ALA A 677 -14.41 31.88 11.61
CA ALA A 677 -14.93 30.55 11.30
C ALA A 677 -16.32 30.32 11.90
N TYR A 678 -16.59 30.81 13.12
CA TYR A 678 -17.93 30.78 13.72
C TYR A 678 -18.94 31.57 12.87
N ARG A 679 -18.56 32.77 12.41
CA ARG A 679 -19.40 33.60 11.52
C ARG A 679 -19.69 32.91 10.20
N HIS A 680 -18.66 32.36 9.56
CA HIS A 680 -18.81 31.67 8.28
C HIS A 680 -19.69 30.42 8.41
N LEU A 681 -19.49 29.64 9.48
CA LEU A 681 -20.26 28.44 9.76
C LEU A 681 -21.75 28.74 9.98
N LEU A 682 -22.06 29.78 10.76
CA LEU A 682 -23.45 30.11 11.14
C LEU A 682 -24.24 30.78 10.02
N TYR A 683 -23.59 31.65 9.23
CA TYR A 683 -24.31 32.49 8.28
C TYR A 683 -24.17 32.06 6.83
N ASN A 684 -23.06 31.41 6.47
CA ASN A 684 -22.66 31.20 5.07
C ASN A 684 -22.42 29.74 4.69
N MET A 685 -22.40 28.82 5.66
CA MET A 685 -22.38 27.37 5.44
C MET A 685 -23.75 26.74 5.71
N LYS A 686 -24.16 25.78 4.87
CA LYS A 686 -25.38 24.99 5.09
C LYS A 686 -25.05 23.71 5.85
N ILE A 687 -25.19 23.71 7.17
CA ILE A 687 -25.18 22.46 7.94
C ILE A 687 -26.58 21.84 7.81
N GLN A 688 -26.72 20.74 7.06
CA GLN A 688 -28.05 20.13 6.83
C GLN A 688 -28.54 19.25 7.99
N SER A 689 -27.79 19.12 9.09
CA SER A 689 -28.06 18.10 10.14
C SER A 689 -27.79 18.58 11.57
N HIS A 690 -28.20 19.81 11.92
CA HIS A 690 -28.03 20.38 13.27
C HIS A 690 -28.61 19.49 14.39
N ILE A 691 -29.77 18.87 14.16
CA ILE A 691 -30.42 17.97 15.12
C ILE A 691 -29.56 16.74 15.42
N ARG A 692 -28.88 16.18 14.41
CA ARG A 692 -27.99 15.02 14.61
C ARG A 692 -26.78 15.39 15.46
N LEU A 693 -26.21 16.57 15.24
CA LEU A 693 -25.10 17.08 16.06
C LEU A 693 -25.55 17.33 17.51
N ALA A 694 -26.74 17.91 17.72
CA ALA A 694 -27.30 18.10 19.06
C ALA A 694 -27.45 16.77 19.82
N VAL A 695 -27.94 15.72 19.16
CA VAL A 695 -28.05 14.39 19.75
C VAL A 695 -26.68 13.83 20.13
N ILE A 696 -25.67 13.95 19.25
CA ILE A 696 -24.31 13.49 19.54
C ILE A 696 -23.73 14.23 20.75
N PHE A 697 -23.84 15.55 20.79
CA PHE A 697 -23.29 16.35 21.90
C PHE A 697 -23.98 16.05 23.23
N LEU A 698 -25.29 15.78 23.20
CA LEU A 698 -26.07 15.35 24.36
C LEU A 698 -25.59 13.99 24.89
N PHE A 699 -25.38 13.01 24.02
CA PHE A 699 -24.89 11.69 24.42
C PHE A 699 -23.46 11.76 25.00
N CYS A 700 -22.59 12.60 24.43
CA CYS A 700 -21.23 12.80 24.96
C CYS A 700 -21.24 13.42 26.35
N ASP A 701 -22.07 14.44 26.58
CA ASP A 701 -22.22 15.08 27.90
C ASP A 701 -22.84 14.14 28.95
N ALA A 702 -23.88 13.40 28.56
CA ALA A 702 -24.50 12.37 29.41
C ALA A 702 -23.50 11.28 29.82
N TYR A 703 -22.62 10.88 28.90
CA TYR A 703 -21.57 9.91 29.19
C TYR A 703 -20.54 10.45 30.18
N ASP A 704 -20.11 11.71 30.06
CA ASP A 704 -19.16 12.32 30.99
C ASP A 704 -19.73 12.38 32.42
N LYS A 705 -21.01 12.72 32.56
CA LYS A 705 -21.71 12.69 33.86
C LYS A 705 -21.88 11.27 34.40
N TRP A 706 -22.19 10.30 33.54
CA TRP A 706 -22.33 8.90 33.92
C TRP A 706 -21.02 8.31 34.43
N ILE A 707 -19.90 8.57 33.75
CA ILE A 707 -18.59 8.06 34.19
C ILE A 707 -18.10 8.78 35.46
N SER A 708 -18.47 10.05 35.65
CA SER A 708 -18.21 10.82 36.87
C SER A 708 -18.92 10.27 38.10
N GLY A 709 -20.14 9.75 37.93
CA GLY A 709 -20.97 9.24 39.02
C GLY A 709 -20.62 7.82 39.48
N ARG A 710 -19.64 7.15 38.86
CA ARG A 710 -19.27 5.77 39.19
C ARG A 710 -18.29 5.71 40.36
N THR A 711 -18.81 5.59 41.58
CA THR A 711 -17.98 5.44 42.79
C THR A 711 -18.12 4.06 43.47
N GLY A 712 -18.81 3.09 42.86
CA GLY A 712 -19.11 1.79 43.46
C GLY A 712 -19.21 0.62 42.48
N VAL A 713 -19.44 -0.58 43.02
CA VAL A 713 -19.72 -1.80 42.26
C VAL A 713 -21.24 -1.87 42.03
N TYR A 714 -21.66 -1.84 40.76
CA TYR A 714 -23.06 -1.80 40.36
C TYR A 714 -23.40 -3.02 39.51
N ASN A 715 -24.65 -3.50 39.59
CA ASN A 715 -25.15 -4.47 38.62
C ASN A 715 -25.41 -3.79 37.26
N ILE A 716 -25.54 -4.59 36.20
CA ILE A 716 -25.76 -4.08 34.83
C ILE A 716 -27.02 -3.19 34.75
N TYR A 717 -28.12 -3.60 35.39
CA TYR A 717 -29.36 -2.82 35.43
C TYR A 717 -29.21 -1.48 36.16
N ASP A 718 -28.43 -1.45 37.24
CA ASP A 718 -28.16 -0.20 37.97
C ASP A 718 -27.33 0.76 37.11
N LEU A 719 -26.36 0.24 36.34
CA LEU A 719 -25.54 1.04 35.42
C LEU A 719 -26.37 1.67 34.30
N GLU A 720 -27.32 0.92 33.74
CA GLU A 720 -28.26 1.44 32.74
C GLU A 720 -29.16 2.53 33.31
N TRP A 721 -29.70 2.33 34.53
CA TRP A 721 -30.55 3.31 35.18
C TRP A 721 -29.80 4.61 35.51
N ILE A 722 -28.55 4.52 36.01
CA ILE A 722 -27.69 5.68 36.27
C ILE A 722 -27.37 6.43 34.96
N PHE A 723 -27.24 5.72 33.84
CA PHE A 723 -27.07 6.36 32.54
C PHE A 723 -28.32 7.14 32.12
N TYR A 724 -29.52 6.57 32.26
CA TYR A 724 -30.77 7.28 31.96
C TYR A 724 -30.96 8.54 32.83
N LYS A 725 -30.60 8.48 34.12
CA LYS A 725 -30.58 9.68 34.99
C LYS A 725 -29.61 10.74 34.47
N SER A 726 -28.40 10.34 34.06
CA SER A 726 -27.37 11.24 33.52
C SER A 726 -27.79 11.86 32.18
N LEU A 727 -28.50 11.10 31.35
CA LEU A 727 -29.08 11.59 30.09
C LEU A 727 -30.18 12.62 30.34
N LEU A 728 -31.10 12.35 31.27
CA LEU A 728 -32.15 13.30 31.64
C LEU A 728 -31.57 14.60 32.23
N GLN A 729 -30.57 14.47 33.11
CA GLN A 729 -29.84 15.62 33.66
C GLN A 729 -29.25 16.48 32.53
N SER A 730 -28.58 15.86 31.55
CA SER A 730 -27.96 16.57 30.41
C SER A 730 -28.99 17.21 29.48
N CYS A 731 -30.13 16.56 29.26
CA CYS A 731 -31.25 17.14 28.51
C CYS A 731 -31.77 18.42 29.15
N ILE A 732 -31.95 18.41 30.48
CA ILE A 732 -32.46 19.57 31.23
C ILE A 732 -31.44 20.70 31.21
N GLU A 733 -30.17 20.42 31.50
CA GLU A 733 -29.09 21.41 31.47
C GLU A 733 -28.96 22.09 30.10
N MET A 734 -28.87 21.30 29.02
CA MET A 734 -28.76 21.85 27.68
C MET A 734 -30.02 22.62 27.26
N GLY A 735 -31.21 22.13 27.65
CA GLY A 735 -32.49 22.78 27.39
C GLY A 735 -32.66 24.10 28.11
N THR A 736 -32.30 24.19 29.40
CA THR A 736 -32.40 25.42 30.19
C THR A 736 -31.40 26.46 29.71
N TYR A 737 -30.18 26.05 29.33
CA TYR A 737 -29.22 26.95 28.72
C TYR A 737 -29.75 27.58 27.43
N ILE A 738 -30.21 26.76 26.48
CA ILE A 738 -30.77 27.25 25.20
C ILE A 738 -31.98 28.16 25.45
N ALA A 739 -32.90 27.76 26.35
CA ALA A 739 -34.08 28.56 26.67
C ALA A 739 -33.71 29.93 27.23
N LEU A 740 -32.72 30.02 28.12
CA LEU A 740 -32.29 31.28 28.72
C LEU A 740 -31.61 32.20 27.70
N ILE A 741 -30.77 31.66 26.82
CA ILE A 741 -30.15 32.44 25.73
C ILE A 741 -31.21 32.98 24.77
N VAL A 742 -32.21 32.16 24.41
CA VAL A 742 -33.34 32.60 23.56
C VAL A 742 -34.20 33.66 24.27
N LEU A 743 -34.48 33.51 25.57
CA LEU A 743 -35.22 34.51 26.35
C LEU A 743 -34.46 35.84 26.47
N CYS A 744 -33.14 35.79 26.69
CA CYS A 744 -32.30 36.98 26.67
C CYS A 744 -32.35 37.68 25.31
N GLU A 745 -32.35 36.92 24.21
CA GLU A 745 -32.48 37.51 22.87
C GLU A 745 -33.84 38.19 22.66
N ILE A 746 -34.94 37.54 23.07
CA ILE A 746 -36.29 38.12 22.98
C ILE A 746 -36.40 39.40 23.82
N ALA A 747 -35.71 39.47 24.97
CA ALA A 747 -35.72 40.62 25.85
C ALA A 747 -34.87 41.79 25.32
N LEU A 748 -33.77 41.52 24.62
CA LEU A 748 -32.82 42.53 24.15
C LEU A 748 -33.16 43.09 22.77
N HIS A 749 -33.82 42.32 21.90
CA HIS A 749 -34.13 42.74 20.53
C HIS A 749 -35.60 42.51 20.14
N SER A 750 -36.13 43.42 19.30
CA SER A 750 -37.47 43.27 18.71
C SER A 750 -37.56 41.97 17.90
N TYR A 751 -38.48 41.11 18.32
CA TYR A 751 -38.74 39.75 17.84
C TYR A 751 -38.69 39.60 16.31
N ARG A 752 -37.76 38.77 15.80
CA ARG A 752 -37.77 38.25 14.41
C ARG A 752 -37.51 36.73 14.41
N SER A 753 -38.46 35.97 13.86
CA SER A 753 -38.45 34.50 13.85
C SER A 753 -37.20 33.88 13.22
N GLU A 754 -36.66 34.45 12.13
CA GLU A 754 -35.47 33.93 11.44
C GLU A 754 -34.18 34.01 12.30
N ARG A 755 -34.08 34.98 13.21
CA ARG A 755 -32.91 35.10 14.11
C ARG A 755 -32.91 34.03 15.19
N ILE A 756 -34.08 33.65 15.69
CA ILE A 756 -34.21 32.65 16.77
C ILE A 756 -33.67 31.29 16.32
N THR A 757 -33.92 30.90 15.07
CA THR A 757 -33.43 29.63 14.53
C THR A 757 -31.90 29.60 14.50
N THR A 758 -31.27 30.69 14.02
CA THR A 758 -29.80 30.82 14.01
C THR A 758 -29.20 30.87 15.43
N VAL A 759 -29.90 31.49 16.39
CA VAL A 759 -29.48 31.50 17.80
C VAL A 759 -29.49 30.09 18.38
N ILE A 760 -30.55 29.31 18.13
CA ILE A 760 -30.64 27.91 18.58
C ILE A 760 -29.52 27.07 17.92
N GLU A 761 -29.34 27.18 16.60
CA GLU A 761 -28.31 26.45 15.87
C GLU A 761 -26.90 26.78 16.37
N GLY A 762 -26.60 28.07 16.60
CA GLY A 762 -25.31 28.50 17.14
C GLY A 762 -25.08 28.01 18.56
N THR A 763 -26.10 28.07 19.40
CA THR A 763 -26.01 27.60 20.79
C THR A 763 -25.74 26.09 20.84
N ILE A 764 -26.37 25.30 19.96
CA ILE A 764 -26.09 23.86 19.80
C ILE A 764 -24.66 23.62 19.35
N ILE A 765 -24.17 24.38 18.35
CA ILE A 765 -22.79 24.25 17.87
C ILE A 765 -21.80 24.53 19.01
N GLY A 766 -22.09 25.44 19.93
CA GLY A 766 -21.25 25.74 21.09
C GLY A 766 -20.80 24.50 21.89
N TYR A 767 -21.62 23.45 21.93
CA TYR A 767 -21.35 22.18 22.61
C TYR A 767 -20.43 21.21 21.86
N TYR A 768 -19.83 21.59 20.73
CA TYR A 768 -18.97 20.67 19.96
C TYR A 768 -17.76 20.14 20.77
N GLY A 769 -17.34 20.89 21.80
CA GLY A 769 -16.32 20.45 22.75
C GLY A 769 -16.65 19.15 23.48
N ASN A 770 -17.93 18.78 23.60
CA ASN A 770 -18.36 17.53 24.24
C ASN A 770 -17.79 16.29 23.52
N VAL A 771 -17.49 16.38 22.23
CA VAL A 771 -16.86 15.28 21.46
C VAL A 771 -15.48 14.92 22.02
N ALA A 772 -14.82 15.83 22.77
CA ALA A 772 -13.57 15.54 23.46
C ALA A 772 -13.69 14.34 24.41
N VAL A 773 -14.87 14.02 24.95
CA VAL A 773 -15.09 12.82 25.76
C VAL A 773 -14.64 11.54 25.04
N VAL A 774 -14.75 11.47 23.71
CA VAL A 774 -14.26 10.33 22.92
C VAL A 774 -12.74 10.14 23.06
N PHE A 775 -11.97 11.24 23.00
CA PHE A 775 -10.53 11.19 23.24
C PHE A 775 -10.23 10.77 24.69
N SER A 776 -11.04 11.22 25.63
CA SER A 776 -10.93 10.81 27.04
C SER A 776 -11.08 9.31 27.24
N ILE A 777 -11.98 8.67 26.49
CA ILE A 777 -12.19 7.21 26.53
C ILE A 777 -10.99 6.49 25.93
N ILE A 778 -10.52 6.95 24.76
CA ILE A 778 -9.39 6.36 24.04
C ILE A 778 -8.13 6.37 24.91
N PHE A 779 -7.85 7.48 25.58
CA PHE A 779 -6.65 7.66 26.40
C PHE A 779 -6.84 7.29 27.88
N ARG A 780 -8.02 6.79 28.28
CA ARG A 780 -8.38 6.46 29.68
C ARG A 780 -8.20 7.63 30.66
N LEU A 781 -8.42 8.87 30.20
CA LEU A 781 -8.30 10.10 30.99
C LEU A 781 -9.63 10.52 31.63
N SER A 782 -10.70 9.74 31.44
CA SER A 782 -12.07 10.13 31.83
C SER A 782 -12.28 10.38 33.31
N ASN A 783 -11.38 9.90 34.17
CA ASN A 783 -11.46 10.10 35.63
C ASN A 783 -10.55 11.22 36.13
N GLU A 784 -9.73 11.83 35.27
CA GLU A 784 -8.85 12.92 35.68
C GLU A 784 -9.60 14.26 35.72
N PHE A 785 -9.57 14.89 36.90
CA PHE A 785 -10.19 16.20 37.12
C PHE A 785 -9.65 17.29 36.17
N SER A 786 -8.35 17.23 35.88
CA SER A 786 -7.65 18.15 34.95
C SER A 786 -8.27 18.14 33.55
N TYR A 787 -8.54 16.96 33.01
CA TYR A 787 -9.11 16.79 31.67
C TYR A 787 -10.54 17.34 31.58
N ARG A 788 -11.37 17.04 32.59
CA ARG A 788 -12.74 17.54 32.66
C ARG A 788 -12.77 19.06 32.78
N PHE A 789 -11.91 19.63 33.62
CA PHE A 789 -11.81 21.07 33.75
C PHE A 789 -11.44 21.74 32.42
N VAL A 790 -10.44 21.21 31.70
CA VAL A 790 -10.04 21.75 30.38
C VAL A 790 -11.17 21.65 29.36
N THR A 791 -11.89 20.52 29.33
CA THR A 791 -13.00 20.32 28.40
C THR A 791 -14.16 21.28 28.68
N GLN A 792 -14.54 21.44 29.95
CA GLN A 792 -15.60 22.37 30.37
C GLN A 792 -15.20 23.83 30.13
N PHE A 793 -13.94 24.18 30.37
CA PHE A 793 -13.41 25.51 30.08
C PHE A 793 -13.43 25.81 28.57
N PHE A 794 -13.09 24.81 27.74
CA PHE A 794 -13.15 24.93 26.29
C PHE A 794 -14.59 25.14 25.78
N ILE A 795 -15.55 24.38 26.31
CA ILE A 795 -16.98 24.54 25.98
C ILE A 795 -17.46 25.94 26.39
N PHE A 796 -17.07 26.42 27.57
CA PHE A 796 -17.38 27.77 28.04
C PHE A 796 -16.85 28.85 27.08
N ILE A 797 -15.59 28.75 26.64
CA ILE A 797 -15.03 29.70 25.65
C ILE A 797 -15.76 29.60 24.31
N SER A 798 -16.10 28.38 23.87
CA SER A 798 -16.86 28.18 22.63
C SER A 798 -18.20 28.91 22.67
N HIS A 799 -18.94 28.81 23.77
CA HIS A 799 -20.20 29.55 23.96
C HIS A 799 -20.01 31.06 23.97
N ILE A 800 -18.92 31.57 24.53
CA ILE A 800 -18.58 33.01 24.45
C ILE A 800 -18.37 33.43 22.98
N GLN A 801 -17.65 32.64 22.17
CA GLN A 801 -17.43 33.00 20.77
C GLN A 801 -18.71 32.92 19.93
N VAL A 802 -19.57 31.95 20.20
CA VAL A 802 -20.91 31.86 19.59
C VAL A 802 -21.72 33.11 19.95
N GLN A 803 -21.78 33.48 21.23
CA GLN A 803 -22.53 34.65 21.70
C GLN A 803 -22.00 35.94 21.06
N ARG A 804 -20.68 36.11 20.96
CA ARG A 804 -20.05 37.25 20.27
C ARG A 804 -20.32 37.28 18.76
N THR A 805 -20.60 36.12 18.17
CA THR A 805 -20.94 36.01 16.76
C THR A 805 -22.40 36.38 16.51
N LEU A 806 -23.30 35.92 17.37
CA LEU A 806 -24.72 36.22 17.31
C LEU A 806 -25.03 37.68 17.68
N PHE A 807 -24.29 38.23 18.66
CA PHE A 807 -24.50 39.58 19.21
C PHE A 807 -23.24 40.45 19.13
N PRO A 808 -22.85 40.87 17.91
CA PRO A 808 -21.68 41.72 17.72
C PRO A 808 -21.84 43.13 18.32
N GLU A 809 -23.08 43.59 18.55
CA GLU A 809 -23.39 44.91 19.13
C GLU A 809 -23.10 44.99 20.63
N LEU A 810 -23.11 43.84 21.33
CA LEU A 810 -22.84 43.77 22.76
C LEU A 810 -21.34 43.76 23.06
N SER A 811 -20.96 44.44 24.15
CA SER A 811 -19.58 44.38 24.63
C SER A 811 -19.20 42.94 25.01
N THR A 812 -17.91 42.61 24.90
CA THR A 812 -17.43 41.26 25.26
C THR A 812 -17.72 40.94 26.73
N ALA A 813 -17.71 41.95 27.62
CA ALA A 813 -18.06 41.77 29.02
C ALA A 813 -19.52 41.35 29.21
N ILE A 814 -20.46 41.97 28.49
CA ILE A 814 -21.89 41.62 28.57
C ILE A 814 -22.12 40.21 28.02
N ASN A 815 -21.48 39.87 26.88
CA ASN A 815 -21.57 38.52 26.32
C ASN A 815 -21.05 37.45 27.29
N CYS A 816 -19.95 37.72 28.01
CA CYS A 816 -19.47 36.85 29.07
C CYS A 816 -20.49 36.70 30.21
N VAL A 817 -21.09 37.80 30.68
CA VAL A 817 -22.10 37.77 31.75
C VAL A 817 -23.32 36.93 31.35
N VAL A 818 -23.83 37.10 30.12
CA VAL A 818 -24.98 36.32 29.62
C VAL A 818 -24.65 34.83 29.58
N VAL A 819 -23.48 34.44 29.06
CA VAL A 819 -23.05 33.04 29.02
C VAL A 819 -22.86 32.48 30.43
N THR A 820 -22.24 33.25 31.34
CA THR A 820 -22.04 32.83 32.74
C THR A 820 -23.36 32.63 33.47
N CYS A 821 -24.32 33.56 33.34
CA CYS A 821 -25.67 33.40 33.90
C CYS A 821 -26.37 32.17 33.31
N GLY A 822 -26.23 31.95 32.00
CA GLY A 822 -26.71 30.76 31.30
C GLY A 822 -26.18 29.47 31.92
N VAL A 823 -24.87 29.36 32.07
CA VAL A 823 -24.20 28.17 32.61
C VAL A 823 -24.59 27.94 34.07
N ILE A 824 -24.67 28.98 34.89
CA ILE A 824 -25.10 28.87 36.30
C ILE A 824 -26.53 28.35 36.40
N ALA A 825 -27.46 28.89 35.60
CA ALA A 825 -28.85 28.44 35.57
C ALA A 825 -28.97 26.98 35.11
N SER A 826 -28.20 26.62 34.08
CA SER A 826 -28.08 25.24 33.60
C SER A 826 -27.63 24.31 34.72
N MET A 827 -26.49 24.58 35.36
CA MET A 827 -25.96 23.77 36.46
C MET A 827 -26.94 23.67 37.64
N ALA A 828 -27.62 24.76 37.99
CA ALA A 828 -28.64 24.74 39.05
C ALA A 828 -29.82 23.82 38.70
N SER A 829 -30.30 23.87 37.45
CA SER A 829 -31.39 23.01 36.97
C SER A 829 -31.00 21.53 36.93
N GLY A 830 -29.75 21.22 36.52
CA GLY A 830 -29.21 19.87 36.53
C GLY A 830 -29.03 19.32 37.94
N PHE A 831 -28.55 20.15 38.87
CA PHE A 831 -28.46 19.78 40.29
C PHE A 831 -29.83 19.49 40.90
N LEU A 832 -30.82 20.34 40.62
CA LEU A 832 -32.19 20.14 41.08
C LEU A 832 -32.77 18.83 40.54
N CYS A 833 -32.55 18.54 39.25
CA CYS A 833 -32.97 17.28 38.63
C CYS A 833 -32.31 16.08 39.30
N ARG A 834 -31.00 16.11 39.54
CA ARG A 834 -30.29 15.04 40.24
C ARG A 834 -30.85 14.83 41.66
N TYR A 835 -31.08 15.93 42.40
CA TYR A 835 -31.67 15.87 43.74
C TYR A 835 -33.04 15.17 43.74
N TYR A 836 -33.94 15.54 42.82
CA TYR A 836 -35.26 14.90 42.69
C TYR A 836 -35.24 13.46 42.16
N LEU A 837 -34.14 13.01 41.55
CA LEU A 837 -33.99 11.63 41.08
C LEU A 837 -33.30 10.73 42.13
N GLU A 838 -32.69 11.31 43.16
CA GLU A 838 -32.05 10.61 44.27
C GLU A 838 -32.99 10.42 45.47
N TYR A 839 -33.95 11.33 45.66
CA TYR A 839 -35.08 11.23 46.60
C TYR A 839 -36.34 10.71 45.91
#